data_AF-A0A7X7SK43-F1
#
_entry.id   AF-A0A7X7SK43-F1
#
_cell.length_a   1.000
_cell.length_b   1.000
_cell.length_c   1.000
_cell.angle_alpha   90.00
_cell.angle_beta   90.00
_cell.angle_gamma   90.00
#
_symmetry.space_group_name_H-M   'P 1'
#
loop_
_entity.id
_entity.type
_entity.pdbx_description
1 polymer ?
#
loop_
_entity_poly.entity_id
_entity_poly.type
_entity_poly.pdbx_seq_one_letter_code
_entity_poly.pdbx_strand_id
1 'polypeptide(L)'
;MATLDIVGTAATGAPLAGAAVSLKCVGTSRTVSADENGAYAISSVRVDAMPCLLRAQQASTVYVAPVSGAGGEAITVNATPLTHLLSSRLLGEPADRAFQNAGPSTFELVNPAGISAARGQVRSQLDRLGIEVPGLSSEWISERFEPRSGDPHDEFLEALREVLQAHGLTVASAATQLASSDATLQLPPRDPEPACTPRLIDGFSGADQTRWTLEDGGAGQVRGIGIGGGPGLTRGALVEVTFADGTRLAGARTDADKGMVTLVPCSLGEGLPALVRMSGGTGASYYDAGSGRWVSFEGKSLHAVVNAFEVDTNLAVTPFTEAVYRRVLALANGDARPWQDAGRIERAHDEIKSAVNDLLPGAYRIERLDRMPLLIDDRIDIDGVRSLPRTQASMHGVAVAALARVSAENRTADPAPALEIAERLAADLEDGVLDNPYADVDFLQTPEVVPAYQLNSFWERMAIASINVGRKAGVPAMWSGRPFPLALVRPSGHRSSMVWPEQYIGLYSDGILRAAVRVHKDLAMYCGTWCDPVRKVAASVDSEWWIYELGEMVEFDPDTRTARSADGKLWSVGDFSQDQTHSPLWPLEGGQPLQPKHLPGFEIGVDGRVYRLVYPEDPQTGLPISPPSRGEALSLPTRARQLSSDGRLTYALLSNGEVYVLNPEIIVAEMGFFPIEGLP
;
A
#
# COMPACT_ATOMS: atom_id res chain seq x y z
N MET A 1 -20.30 15.75 16.10
CA MET A 1 -19.05 16.35 15.57
C MET A 1 -18.02 15.25 15.56
N ALA A 2 -17.31 15.06 14.45
CA ALA A 2 -16.28 14.03 14.36
C ALA A 2 -15.08 14.39 15.25
N THR A 3 -14.58 13.41 15.99
CA THR A 3 -13.39 13.53 16.82
C THR A 3 -12.43 12.39 16.52
N LEU A 4 -11.14 12.61 16.76
CA LEU A 4 -10.10 11.60 16.65
C LEU A 4 -9.19 11.62 17.87
N ASP A 5 -8.51 10.52 18.11
CA ASP A 5 -7.49 10.36 19.13
C ASP A 5 -6.10 10.53 18.52
N ILE A 6 -5.23 11.30 19.17
CA ILE A 6 -3.82 11.41 18.78
C ILE A 6 -3.02 10.59 19.79
N VAL A 7 -2.35 9.54 19.31
CA VAL A 7 -1.49 8.69 20.13
C VAL A 7 -0.06 8.76 19.63
N GLY A 8 0.92 8.44 20.47
CA GLY A 8 2.30 8.27 20.02
C GLY A 8 3.30 8.22 21.15
N THR A 9 4.57 8.31 20.78
CA THR A 9 5.70 8.19 21.69
C THR A 9 6.52 9.47 21.69
N ALA A 10 6.83 9.99 22.88
CA ALA A 10 7.80 11.07 23.09
C ALA A 10 9.13 10.47 23.54
N ALA A 11 10.17 10.56 22.71
CA ALA A 11 11.46 9.92 22.98
C ALA A 11 12.65 10.64 22.33
N THR A 12 13.84 10.43 22.88
CA THR A 12 15.14 10.90 22.32
C THR A 12 16.09 9.74 21.93
N GLY A 13 15.58 8.50 21.82
CA GLY A 13 16.36 7.26 21.97
C GLY A 13 16.19 6.63 23.38
N ALA A 14 15.43 7.32 24.24
CA ALA A 14 14.93 6.83 25.50
C ALA A 14 13.58 7.55 25.76
N PRO A 15 12.63 6.93 26.48
CA PRO A 15 11.33 7.52 26.73
C PRO A 15 11.44 8.82 27.54
N LEU A 16 10.73 9.86 27.10
CA LEU A 16 10.62 11.13 27.82
C LEU A 16 9.52 11.03 28.90
N ALA A 17 9.79 10.24 29.94
CA ALA A 17 8.80 9.94 30.97
C ALA A 17 8.28 11.20 31.70
N GLY A 18 6.96 11.38 31.74
CA GLY A 18 6.33 12.56 32.36
C GLY A 18 6.49 13.86 31.56
N ALA A 19 6.95 13.81 30.30
CA ALA A 19 6.97 14.98 29.43
C ALA A 19 5.57 15.60 29.29
N ALA A 20 5.49 16.93 29.31
CA ALA A 20 4.27 17.65 28.98
C ALA A 20 4.07 17.64 27.46
N VAL A 21 3.04 16.96 26.98
CA VAL A 21 2.67 16.86 25.56
C VAL A 21 1.52 17.82 25.29
N SER A 22 1.81 18.93 24.62
CA SER A 22 0.87 20.00 24.31
C SER A 22 0.52 20.01 22.82
N LEU A 23 -0.77 19.89 22.52
CA LEU A 23 -1.35 20.06 21.20
C LEU A 23 -1.87 21.49 21.07
N LYS A 24 -1.48 22.19 19.99
CA LYS A 24 -1.96 23.52 19.65
C LYS A 24 -2.55 23.48 18.24
N CYS A 25 -3.82 23.79 18.13
CA CYS A 25 -4.61 23.78 16.90
C CYS A 25 -5.17 25.19 16.64
N VAL A 26 -5.94 25.35 15.57
CA VAL A 26 -6.69 26.59 15.35
C VAL A 26 -7.73 26.76 16.47
N GLY A 27 -7.53 27.73 17.35
CA GLY A 27 -8.49 28.13 18.39
C GLY A 27 -8.63 27.18 19.59
N THR A 28 -7.86 26.08 19.66
CA THR A 28 -7.87 25.16 20.80
C THR A 28 -6.46 24.67 21.15
N SER A 29 -6.24 24.39 22.42
CA SER A 29 -5.04 23.73 22.90
C SER A 29 -5.40 22.70 23.98
N ARG A 30 -4.59 21.66 24.07
CA ARG A 30 -4.73 20.61 25.08
C ARG A 30 -3.37 20.11 25.50
N THR A 31 -3.21 19.75 26.77
CA THR A 31 -1.97 19.18 27.29
C THR A 31 -2.26 17.90 28.06
N VAL A 32 -1.44 16.88 27.82
CA VAL A 32 -1.39 15.62 28.56
C VAL A 32 0.05 15.35 29.01
N SER A 33 0.26 14.30 29.80
CA SER A 33 1.61 13.85 30.17
C SER A 33 1.90 12.52 29.50
N ALA A 34 3.15 12.32 29.06
CA ALA A 34 3.64 11.02 28.63
C ALA A 34 3.84 10.10 29.85
N ASP A 35 3.58 8.81 29.68
CA ASP A 35 3.77 7.79 30.71
C ASP A 35 5.26 7.41 30.89
N GLU A 36 5.54 6.38 31.69
CA GLU A 36 6.91 5.89 31.93
C GLU A 36 7.60 5.32 30.68
N ASN A 37 6.82 4.90 29.68
CA ASN A 37 7.29 4.41 28.39
C ASN A 37 7.33 5.51 27.33
N GLY A 38 7.11 6.77 27.73
CA GLY A 38 7.03 7.91 26.82
C GLY A 38 5.77 7.93 25.96
N ALA A 39 4.85 6.99 26.13
CA ALA A 39 3.61 6.91 25.38
C ALA A 39 2.61 7.95 25.88
N TYR A 40 1.83 8.51 24.98
CA TYR A 40 0.78 9.48 25.31
C TYR A 40 -0.46 9.28 24.42
N ALA A 41 -1.60 9.75 24.92
CA ALA A 41 -2.85 9.78 24.18
C ALA A 41 -3.61 11.09 24.45
N ILE A 42 -4.02 11.77 23.39
CA ILE A 42 -4.88 12.95 23.41
C ILE A 42 -6.19 12.59 22.73
N SER A 43 -7.20 12.23 23.53
CA SER A 43 -8.46 11.75 22.97
C SER A 43 -9.42 12.85 22.55
N SER A 44 -10.41 12.55 21.72
CA SER A 44 -11.52 13.46 21.39
C SER A 44 -11.08 14.82 20.83
N VAL A 45 -10.01 14.85 20.02
CA VAL A 45 -9.58 16.05 19.30
C VAL A 45 -10.56 16.28 18.16
N ARG A 46 -11.09 17.51 18.04
CA ARG A 46 -12.03 17.82 16.98
C ARG A 46 -11.33 17.84 15.62
N VAL A 47 -11.91 17.14 14.65
CA VAL A 47 -11.37 17.09 13.28
C VAL A 47 -11.36 18.48 12.63
N ASP A 48 -12.34 19.33 12.95
CA ASP A 48 -12.44 20.69 12.41
C ASP A 48 -11.50 21.72 13.07
N ALA A 49 -10.75 21.32 14.10
CA ALA A 49 -9.68 22.12 14.68
C ALA A 49 -8.32 21.90 13.98
N MET A 50 -8.21 20.85 13.16
CA MET A 50 -6.99 20.54 12.41
C MET A 50 -6.71 21.58 11.30
N PRO A 51 -5.45 21.77 10.92
CA PRO A 51 -4.24 21.09 11.40
C PRO A 51 -3.71 21.66 12.73
N CYS A 52 -2.83 20.90 13.39
CA CYS A 52 -2.25 21.25 14.68
C CYS A 52 -0.73 21.06 14.69
N LEU A 53 -0.09 21.60 15.74
CA LEU A 53 1.27 21.26 16.13
C LEU A 53 1.24 20.55 17.49
N LEU A 54 2.05 19.53 17.65
CA LEU A 54 2.24 18.82 18.89
C LEU A 54 3.63 19.12 19.44
N ARG A 55 3.74 19.36 20.75
CA ARG A 55 5.00 19.67 21.43
C ARG A 55 5.16 18.82 22.68
N ALA A 56 6.19 18.00 22.74
CA ALA A 56 6.61 17.32 23.95
C ALA A 56 7.76 18.10 24.61
N GLN A 57 7.63 18.39 25.91
CA GLN A 57 8.68 19.03 26.70
C GLN A 57 8.95 18.28 28.00
N GLN A 58 10.23 17.99 28.24
CA GLN A 58 10.73 17.49 29.52
C GLN A 58 11.99 18.28 29.88
N ALA A 59 11.94 19.05 30.97
CA ALA A 59 13.00 20.00 31.32
C ALA A 59 13.39 20.91 30.12
N SER A 60 14.64 20.84 29.67
CA SER A 60 15.17 21.60 28.52
C SER A 60 14.96 20.89 27.17
N THR A 61 14.58 19.62 27.15
CA THR A 61 14.35 18.85 25.92
C THR A 61 12.98 19.18 25.37
N VAL A 62 12.93 19.62 24.12
CA VAL A 62 11.69 19.99 23.42
C VAL A 62 11.68 19.38 22.03
N TYR A 63 10.62 18.64 21.71
CA TYR A 63 10.35 18.15 20.36
C TYR A 63 8.99 18.62 19.89
N VAL A 64 8.89 18.94 18.60
CA VAL A 64 7.67 19.42 17.96
C VAL A 64 7.40 18.51 16.77
N ALA A 65 6.13 18.20 16.51
CA ALA A 65 5.69 17.39 15.39
C ALA A 65 4.47 18.05 14.72
N PRO A 66 4.37 18.00 13.38
CA PRO A 66 3.17 18.47 12.69
C PRO A 66 2.04 17.43 12.79
N VAL A 67 0.81 17.92 12.84
CA VAL A 67 -0.41 17.10 12.83
C VAL A 67 -1.33 17.62 11.73
N SER A 68 -1.27 17.04 10.53
CA SER A 68 -2.08 17.47 9.39
C SER A 68 -3.54 17.03 9.47
N GLY A 69 -3.83 15.96 10.22
CA GLY A 69 -5.17 15.38 10.36
C GLY A 69 -5.62 14.65 9.09
N ALA A 70 -5.62 13.32 9.11
CA ALA A 70 -6.32 12.53 8.10
C ALA A 70 -6.73 11.15 8.66
N GLY A 71 -8.04 10.87 8.58
CA GLY A 71 -8.64 9.54 8.44
C GLY A 71 -8.42 8.51 9.56
N GLY A 72 -9.44 8.31 10.41
CA GLY A 72 -9.51 7.23 11.39
C GLY A 72 -9.97 7.71 12.77
N GLU A 73 -10.34 6.78 13.65
CA GLU A 73 -10.61 7.10 15.06
C GLU A 73 -9.34 7.53 15.81
N ALA A 74 -8.16 7.10 15.35
CA ALA A 74 -6.89 7.47 15.95
C ALA A 74 -5.77 7.67 14.91
N ILE A 75 -4.89 8.64 15.15
CA ILE A 75 -3.67 8.88 14.36
C ILE A 75 -2.44 8.76 15.25
N THR A 76 -1.33 8.23 14.70
CA THR A 76 -0.05 8.15 15.40
C THR A 76 0.84 9.32 15.03
N VAL A 77 1.33 10.05 16.04
CA VAL A 77 2.26 11.18 15.90
C VAL A 77 3.35 11.02 16.94
N ASN A 78 4.61 10.84 16.53
CA ASN A 78 5.71 10.77 17.49
C ASN A 78 6.31 12.15 17.76
N ALA A 79 6.85 12.36 18.95
CA ALA A 79 7.57 13.57 19.33
C ALA A 79 9.04 13.23 19.60
N THR A 80 9.84 13.27 18.55
CA THR A 80 11.25 12.83 18.55
C THR A 80 12.16 13.87 17.89
N PRO A 81 13.50 13.73 18.00
CA PRO A 81 14.43 14.55 17.21
C PRO A 81 14.09 14.60 15.72
N LEU A 82 13.68 13.47 15.14
CA LEU A 82 13.31 13.35 13.72
C LEU A 82 12.11 14.23 13.34
N THR A 83 11.01 14.14 14.09
CA THR A 83 9.83 14.96 13.83
C THR A 83 10.07 16.44 14.10
N HIS A 84 11.01 16.76 15.00
CA HIS A 84 11.43 18.13 15.29
C HIS A 84 12.27 18.75 14.15
N LEU A 85 13.21 18.00 13.56
CA LEU A 85 13.95 18.41 12.37
C LEU A 85 12.99 18.64 11.19
N LEU A 86 12.04 17.72 10.99
CA LEU A 86 11.00 17.86 9.98
C LEU A 86 10.11 19.08 10.20
N SER A 87 9.63 19.28 11.42
CA SER A 87 8.82 20.45 11.76
C SER A 87 9.59 21.75 11.50
N SER A 88 10.88 21.77 11.81
CA SER A 88 11.70 22.98 11.61
C SER A 88 11.87 23.28 10.12
N ARG A 89 12.07 22.24 9.30
CA ARG A 89 12.10 22.39 7.84
C ARG A 89 10.77 22.84 7.27
N LEU A 90 9.67 22.19 7.69
CA LEU A 90 8.30 22.50 7.26
C LEU A 90 7.91 23.95 7.53
N LEU A 91 8.27 24.45 8.71
CA LEU A 91 7.82 25.75 9.22
C LEU A 91 8.79 26.89 8.83
N GLY A 92 9.97 26.57 8.31
CA GLY A 92 10.99 27.57 7.93
C GLY A 92 11.61 28.32 9.10
N GLU A 93 11.41 27.84 10.33
CA GLU A 93 12.01 28.37 11.56
C GLU A 93 12.18 27.23 12.59
N PRO A 94 13.00 27.39 13.65
CA PRO A 94 13.12 26.38 14.70
C PRO A 94 11.76 26.00 15.30
N ALA A 95 11.41 24.72 15.30
CA ALA A 95 10.03 24.29 15.50
C ALA A 95 9.43 24.64 16.89
N ASP A 96 10.25 24.73 17.95
CA ASP A 96 9.76 25.19 19.26
C ASP A 96 9.31 26.67 19.21
N ARG A 97 10.08 27.51 18.51
CA ARG A 97 9.73 28.92 18.28
C ARG A 97 8.47 29.03 17.43
N ALA A 98 8.37 28.21 16.38
CA ALA A 98 7.17 28.15 15.54
C ALA A 98 5.93 27.75 16.35
N PHE A 99 6.04 26.73 17.23
CA PHE A 99 4.93 26.31 18.09
C PHE A 99 4.46 27.43 19.02
N GLN A 100 5.39 28.11 19.68
CA GLN A 100 5.10 29.22 20.59
C GLN A 100 4.34 30.34 19.86
N ASN A 101 4.81 30.69 18.67
CA ASN A 101 4.26 31.77 17.85
C ASN A 101 3.12 31.33 16.90
N ALA A 102 2.74 30.04 16.93
CA ALA A 102 1.84 29.47 15.92
C ALA A 102 0.52 30.25 15.83
N GLY A 103 0.21 30.69 14.62
CA GLY A 103 -1.04 31.33 14.22
C GLY A 103 -1.59 30.70 12.92
N PRO A 104 -2.64 31.29 12.32
CA PRO A 104 -3.30 30.72 11.13
C PRO A 104 -2.33 30.38 9.98
N SER A 105 -1.41 31.28 9.65
CA SER A 105 -0.41 31.07 8.59
C SER A 105 0.56 29.93 8.89
N THR A 106 0.88 29.67 10.17
CA THR A 106 1.71 28.53 10.58
C THR A 106 0.97 27.22 10.31
N PHE A 107 -0.33 27.18 10.61
CA PHE A 107 -1.16 26.00 10.42
C PHE A 107 -1.43 25.71 8.94
N GLU A 108 -1.52 26.73 8.08
CA GLU A 108 -1.63 26.54 6.62
C GLU A 108 -0.45 25.75 6.01
N LEU A 109 0.76 25.88 6.59
CA LEU A 109 1.93 25.10 6.18
C LEU A 109 1.81 23.63 6.58
N VAL A 110 1.04 23.31 7.62
CA VAL A 110 0.85 21.94 8.13
C VAL A 110 -0.20 21.22 7.31
N ASN A 111 0.20 20.80 6.11
CA ASN A 111 -0.63 20.00 5.20
C ASN A 111 0.15 18.78 4.69
N PRO A 112 -0.51 17.73 4.15
CA PRO A 112 0.16 16.51 3.71
C PRO A 112 1.30 16.75 2.71
N ALA A 113 1.11 17.65 1.73
CA ALA A 113 2.12 17.98 0.73
C ALA A 113 3.35 18.67 1.34
N GLY A 114 3.14 19.59 2.29
CA GLY A 114 4.22 20.25 3.02
C GLY A 114 5.01 19.28 3.88
N ILE A 115 4.31 18.42 4.63
CA ILE A 115 4.95 17.38 5.48
C ILE A 115 5.79 16.43 4.62
N SER A 116 5.25 15.97 3.50
CA SER A 116 5.95 15.09 2.56
C SER A 116 7.22 15.75 1.99
N ALA A 117 7.11 17.02 1.56
CA ALA A 117 8.26 17.76 1.06
C ALA A 117 9.35 17.96 2.13
N ALA A 118 8.95 18.32 3.35
CA ALA A 118 9.87 18.46 4.48
C ALA A 118 10.52 17.12 4.84
N ARG A 119 9.77 16.01 4.77
CA ARG A 119 10.32 14.66 4.97
C ARG A 119 11.40 14.33 3.95
N GLY A 120 11.14 14.58 2.66
CA GLY A 120 12.11 14.36 1.59
C GLY A 120 13.42 15.11 1.81
N GLN A 121 13.32 16.38 2.23
CA GLN A 121 14.48 17.23 2.50
C GLN A 121 15.24 16.81 3.76
N VAL A 122 14.56 16.45 4.85
CA VAL A 122 15.23 15.91 6.05
C VAL A 122 15.92 14.60 5.71
N ARG A 123 15.24 13.71 5.00
CA ARG A 123 15.77 12.39 4.63
C ARG A 123 17.05 12.50 3.80
N SER A 124 17.11 13.39 2.82
CA SER A 124 18.34 13.59 2.03
C SER A 124 19.51 14.05 2.90
N GLN A 125 19.26 14.79 3.98
CA GLN A 125 20.30 15.19 4.92
C GLN A 125 20.70 14.06 5.88
N LEU A 126 19.77 13.19 6.28
CA LEU A 126 20.06 12.01 7.09
C LEU A 126 20.95 11.02 6.33
N ASP A 127 20.73 10.84 5.03
CA ASP A 127 21.60 10.01 4.17
C ASP A 127 23.04 10.56 4.12
N ARG A 128 23.21 11.90 4.09
CA ARG A 128 24.53 12.55 4.16
C ARG A 128 25.24 12.31 5.49
N LEU A 129 24.50 11.99 6.57
CA LEU A 129 25.09 11.59 7.85
C LEU A 129 25.57 10.13 7.84
N GLY A 130 25.17 9.32 6.84
CA GLY A 130 25.60 7.92 6.73
C GLY A 130 25.05 7.02 7.84
N ILE A 131 23.90 7.37 8.41
CA ILE A 131 23.27 6.59 9.48
C ILE A 131 22.65 5.33 8.87
N GLU A 132 23.19 4.17 9.19
CA GLU A 132 22.66 2.88 8.76
C GLU A 132 21.90 2.19 9.91
N VAL A 133 20.57 2.13 9.82
CA VAL A 133 19.75 1.31 10.72
C VAL A 133 18.83 0.39 9.92
N PRO A 134 19.09 -0.93 9.90
CA PRO A 134 18.25 -1.89 9.20
C PRO A 134 16.81 -1.88 9.73
N GLY A 135 15.83 -1.91 8.82
CA GLY A 135 14.43 -2.08 9.18
C GLY A 135 13.69 -0.80 9.61
N LEU A 136 14.31 0.38 9.50
CA LEU A 136 13.59 1.64 9.66
C LEU A 136 12.53 1.79 8.57
N SER A 137 11.28 2.06 8.95
CA SER A 137 10.21 2.34 7.99
C SER A 137 10.47 3.64 7.23
N SER A 138 10.00 3.69 5.99
CA SER A 138 9.98 4.94 5.22
C SER A 138 8.97 5.96 5.75
N GLU A 139 8.03 5.52 6.60
CA GLU A 139 6.99 6.34 7.26
C GLU A 139 7.33 6.63 8.73
N TRP A 140 8.62 6.69 9.07
CA TRP A 140 9.15 6.84 10.43
C TRP A 140 8.52 7.99 11.26
N ILE A 141 7.90 8.99 10.64
CA ILE A 141 7.21 10.09 11.35
C ILE A 141 6.01 9.59 12.17
N SER A 142 5.26 8.64 11.62
CA SER A 142 3.96 8.19 12.14
C SER A 142 3.94 6.71 12.50
N GLU A 143 5.07 6.01 12.38
CA GLU A 143 5.18 4.61 12.76
C GLU A 143 5.12 4.45 14.28
N ARG A 144 4.34 3.50 14.78
CA ARG A 144 4.36 3.15 16.20
C ARG A 144 5.67 2.44 16.51
N PHE A 145 6.35 2.89 17.56
CA PHE A 145 7.59 2.27 18.02
C PHE A 145 7.67 2.27 19.54
N GLU A 146 8.49 1.38 20.08
CA GLU A 146 8.79 1.31 21.50
C GLU A 146 10.21 1.88 21.72
N PRO A 147 10.40 2.86 22.61
CA PRO A 147 11.71 3.49 22.83
C PRO A 147 12.60 2.59 23.69
N ARG A 148 13.04 1.48 23.10
CA ARG A 148 13.90 0.48 23.71
C ARG A 148 14.86 -0.10 22.68
N SER A 149 16.01 -0.53 23.17
CA SER A 149 17.00 -1.27 22.37
C SER A 149 16.37 -2.46 21.62
N GLY A 150 16.71 -2.59 20.34
CA GLY A 150 16.15 -3.58 19.42
C GLY A 150 14.97 -3.09 18.58
N ASP A 151 14.42 -1.90 18.87
CA ASP A 151 13.47 -1.22 17.99
C ASP A 151 14.23 -0.38 16.93
N PRO A 152 14.00 -0.60 15.62
CA PRO A 152 14.73 0.12 14.56
C PRO A 152 14.56 1.64 14.61
N HIS A 153 13.41 2.15 15.07
CA HIS A 153 13.22 3.59 15.19
C HIS A 153 14.04 4.16 16.35
N ASP A 154 14.07 3.46 17.48
CA ASP A 154 14.85 3.86 18.66
C ASP A 154 16.36 3.83 18.37
N GLU A 155 16.85 2.75 17.75
CA GLU A 155 18.24 2.61 17.30
C GLU A 155 18.63 3.74 16.34
N PHE A 156 17.72 4.17 15.48
CA PHE A 156 17.95 5.33 14.61
C PHE A 156 18.05 6.64 15.39
N LEU A 157 17.21 6.85 16.41
CA LEU A 157 17.30 8.05 17.24
C LEU A 157 18.62 8.10 18.02
N GLU A 158 19.10 6.97 18.51
CA GLU A 158 20.41 6.85 19.16
C GLU A 158 21.54 7.16 18.19
N ALA A 159 21.56 6.51 17.01
CA ALA A 159 22.57 6.73 15.99
C ALA A 159 22.58 8.18 15.48
N LEU A 160 21.41 8.80 15.28
CA LEU A 160 21.28 10.20 14.91
C LEU A 160 21.95 11.11 15.95
N ARG A 161 21.69 10.88 17.23
CA ARG A 161 22.29 11.67 18.32
C ARG A 161 23.81 11.55 18.32
N GLU A 162 24.33 10.33 18.19
CA GLU A 162 25.76 10.05 18.18
C GLU A 162 26.46 10.70 16.99
N VAL A 163 25.90 10.57 15.79
CA VAL A 163 26.49 11.13 14.57
C VAL A 163 26.44 12.66 14.59
N LEU A 164 25.34 13.26 15.03
CA LEU A 164 25.28 14.72 15.19
C LEU A 164 26.36 15.20 16.18
N GLN A 165 26.52 14.51 17.32
CA GLN A 165 27.53 14.86 18.32
C GLN A 165 28.96 14.72 17.77
N ALA A 166 29.23 13.66 16.99
CA ALA A 166 30.53 13.45 16.34
C ALA A 166 30.88 14.58 15.36
N HIS A 167 29.87 15.19 14.72
CA HIS A 167 30.01 16.35 13.85
C HIS A 167 29.93 17.70 14.58
N GLY A 168 29.89 17.72 15.92
CA GLY A 168 29.79 18.95 16.71
C GLY A 168 28.43 19.66 16.59
N LEU A 169 27.40 18.95 16.15
CA LEU A 169 26.03 19.45 16.01
C LEU A 169 25.16 18.98 17.19
N THR A 170 24.17 19.79 17.50
CA THR A 170 23.04 19.43 18.37
C THR A 170 21.77 19.33 17.54
N VAL A 171 20.73 18.67 18.05
CA VAL A 171 19.41 18.65 17.40
C VAL A 171 18.89 20.07 17.15
N ALA A 172 19.10 21.00 18.09
CA ALA A 172 18.69 22.39 17.95
C ALA A 172 19.46 23.16 16.87
N SER A 173 20.78 22.95 16.74
CA SER A 173 21.56 23.57 15.68
C SER A 173 21.24 22.97 14.31
N ALA A 174 21.04 21.65 14.23
CA ALA A 174 20.58 20.98 13.02
C ALA A 174 19.18 21.48 12.59
N ALA A 175 18.23 21.60 13.53
CA ALA A 175 16.92 22.18 13.29
C ALA A 175 17.00 23.61 12.73
N THR A 176 17.93 24.42 13.24
CA THR A 176 18.16 25.78 12.75
C THR A 176 18.71 25.79 11.32
N GLN A 177 19.64 24.89 10.99
CA GLN A 177 20.18 24.77 9.63
C GLN A 177 19.11 24.30 8.64
N LEU A 178 18.33 23.29 9.01
CA LEU A 178 17.26 22.75 8.16
C LEU A 178 16.07 23.71 7.99
N ALA A 179 15.82 24.59 8.97
CA ALA A 179 14.82 25.64 8.84
C ALA A 179 15.18 26.71 7.79
N SER A 180 16.46 26.84 7.43
CA SER A 180 16.89 27.82 6.42
C SER A 180 16.41 27.45 5.02
N SER A 181 16.41 28.40 4.08
CA SER A 181 16.01 28.14 2.70
C SER A 181 16.87 27.06 2.02
N ASP A 182 18.17 27.04 2.33
CA ASP A 182 19.14 26.03 1.93
C ASP A 182 19.27 24.98 3.04
N ALA A 183 18.35 24.01 3.06
CA ALA A 183 18.23 22.99 4.11
C ALA A 183 19.34 21.94 4.05
N THR A 184 20.56 22.40 4.26
CA THR A 184 21.77 21.61 4.16
C THR A 184 22.45 21.58 5.52
N LEU A 185 22.69 20.37 6.05
CA LEU A 185 23.51 20.22 7.26
C LEU A 185 24.97 20.54 6.92
N GLN A 186 25.55 21.44 7.71
CA GLN A 186 26.96 21.79 7.62
C GLN A 186 27.77 20.73 8.35
N LEU A 187 28.27 19.75 7.60
CA LEU A 187 29.10 18.68 8.11
C LEU A 187 30.58 19.04 7.89
N PRO A 188 31.48 18.72 8.84
CA PRO A 188 32.91 18.79 8.59
C PRO A 188 33.30 17.89 7.42
N PRO A 189 34.38 18.21 6.67
CA PRO A 189 34.87 17.37 5.58
C PRO A 189 35.09 15.93 6.08
N ARG A 190 34.60 14.95 5.33
CA ARG A 190 34.88 13.54 5.62
C ARG A 190 36.37 13.25 5.44
N ASP A 191 36.89 12.32 6.24
CA ASP A 191 38.19 11.72 5.97
C ASP A 191 38.16 11.07 4.57
N PRO A 192 39.28 11.07 3.83
CA PRO A 192 39.32 10.48 2.49
C PRO A 192 38.94 9.00 2.56
N GLU A 193 37.86 8.62 1.89
CA GLU A 193 37.45 7.23 1.73
C GLU A 193 38.60 6.43 1.08
N PRO A 194 38.79 5.15 1.46
CA PRO A 194 39.72 4.26 0.75
C PRO A 194 39.38 4.26 -0.74
N ALA A 195 40.40 4.02 -1.60
CA ALA A 195 40.30 4.12 -3.05
C ALA A 195 39.15 3.29 -3.66
N CYS A 196 37.95 3.85 -3.68
CA CYS A 196 36.78 3.34 -4.34
C CYS A 196 36.33 4.34 -5.39
N THR A 197 36.13 3.85 -6.61
CA THR A 197 35.69 4.69 -7.73
C THR A 197 34.22 4.38 -8.04
N PRO A 198 33.32 5.39 -8.03
CA PRO A 198 31.93 5.18 -8.40
C PRO A 198 31.81 4.77 -9.86
N ARG A 199 30.96 3.77 -10.13
CA ARG A 199 30.73 3.25 -11.48
C ARG A 199 29.44 2.45 -11.57
N LEU A 200 28.96 2.26 -12.79
CA LEU A 200 27.95 1.25 -13.13
C LEU A 200 28.65 0.02 -13.72
N ILE A 201 28.14 -1.16 -13.40
CA ILE A 201 28.64 -2.46 -13.85
C ILE A 201 27.49 -3.21 -14.52
N ASP A 202 27.79 -3.88 -15.64
CA ASP A 202 26.85 -4.77 -16.33
C ASP A 202 26.38 -5.89 -15.40
N GLY A 203 25.07 -6.10 -15.34
CA GLY A 203 24.48 -7.17 -14.55
C GLY A 203 24.45 -6.95 -13.04
N PHE A 204 23.78 -7.86 -12.34
CA PHE A 204 23.74 -7.93 -10.88
C PHE A 204 24.13 -9.32 -10.35
N SER A 205 25.22 -9.36 -9.57
CA SER A 205 25.80 -10.59 -9.05
C SER A 205 25.05 -11.17 -7.84
N GLY A 206 24.33 -10.32 -7.10
CA GLY A 206 23.69 -10.70 -5.84
C GLY A 206 22.63 -11.78 -6.00
N ALA A 207 22.56 -12.67 -5.00
CA ALA A 207 21.57 -13.75 -4.98
C ALA A 207 20.15 -13.23 -4.68
N ASP A 208 20.03 -12.26 -3.76
CA ASP A 208 18.78 -11.59 -3.44
C ASP A 208 18.67 -10.30 -4.26
N GLN A 209 17.72 -10.27 -5.20
CA GLN A 209 17.46 -9.12 -6.08
C GLN A 209 16.97 -7.88 -5.33
N THR A 210 16.50 -8.04 -4.09
CA THR A 210 15.94 -6.95 -3.29
C THR A 210 16.99 -6.23 -2.45
N ARG A 211 18.18 -6.82 -2.30
CA ARG A 211 19.23 -6.41 -1.37
C ARG A 211 20.53 -6.05 -2.06
N TRP A 212 21.38 -5.32 -1.36
CA TRP A 212 22.69 -4.97 -1.89
C TRP A 212 23.58 -6.21 -2.03
N THR A 213 24.55 -6.14 -2.93
CA THR A 213 25.56 -7.19 -3.12
C THR A 213 26.95 -6.69 -2.75
N LEU A 214 27.90 -7.59 -2.54
CA LEU A 214 29.31 -7.25 -2.38
C LEU A 214 30.00 -7.28 -3.74
N GLU A 215 30.69 -6.20 -4.07
CA GLU A 215 31.40 -6.00 -5.32
C GLU A 215 32.87 -5.68 -5.07
N ASP A 216 33.74 -5.97 -6.03
CA ASP A 216 35.16 -5.62 -5.92
C ASP A 216 35.37 -4.12 -6.13
N GLY A 217 35.69 -3.38 -5.06
CA GLY A 217 35.95 -1.94 -5.07
C GLY A 217 37.38 -1.55 -5.49
N GLY A 218 38.22 -2.51 -5.86
CA GLY A 218 39.64 -2.30 -6.22
C GLY A 218 40.60 -2.45 -5.04
N ALA A 219 40.28 -1.87 -3.87
CA ALA A 219 41.06 -2.01 -2.63
C ALA A 219 40.44 -2.98 -1.59
N GLY A 220 39.29 -3.58 -1.91
CA GLY A 220 38.51 -4.45 -1.03
C GLY A 220 37.09 -4.64 -1.56
N GLN A 221 36.23 -5.35 -0.82
CA GLN A 221 34.82 -5.46 -1.17
C GLN A 221 34.06 -4.19 -0.77
N VAL A 222 33.18 -3.72 -1.65
CA VAL A 222 32.29 -2.58 -1.46
C VAL A 222 30.84 -3.03 -1.68
N ARG A 223 29.89 -2.29 -1.14
CA ARG A 223 28.46 -2.57 -1.35
C ARG A 223 28.02 -2.05 -2.73
N GLY A 224 27.36 -2.90 -3.50
CA GLY A 224 26.78 -2.59 -4.81
C GLY A 224 25.26 -2.57 -4.75
N ILE A 225 24.65 -1.52 -5.28
CA ILE A 225 23.20 -1.31 -5.36
C ILE A 225 22.72 -1.83 -6.72
N GLY A 226 21.80 -2.78 -6.71
CA GLY A 226 21.13 -3.22 -7.92
C GLY A 226 20.15 -2.18 -8.46
N ILE A 227 20.16 -1.94 -9.77
CA ILE A 227 19.17 -1.10 -10.46
C ILE A 227 18.55 -1.92 -11.58
N GLY A 228 17.23 -2.10 -11.59
CA GLY A 228 16.53 -2.83 -12.64
C GLY A 228 15.07 -2.45 -12.73
N GLY A 229 14.30 -3.18 -13.54
CA GLY A 229 12.88 -2.89 -13.71
C GLY A 229 12.37 -3.08 -15.13
N GLY A 230 11.40 -2.23 -15.47
CA GLY A 230 10.67 -2.13 -16.73
C GLY A 230 9.16 -2.22 -16.53
N PRO A 231 8.39 -2.22 -17.65
CA PRO A 231 7.00 -2.65 -17.62
C PRO A 231 6.83 -4.09 -17.11
N GLY A 232 7.92 -4.88 -17.17
CA GLY A 232 8.19 -6.13 -16.46
C GLY A 232 9.70 -6.35 -16.42
N LEU A 233 10.19 -7.58 -16.19
CA LEU A 233 11.63 -7.86 -16.18
C LEU A 233 12.25 -7.48 -17.53
N THR A 234 13.13 -6.47 -17.55
CA THR A 234 13.78 -5.97 -18.76
C THR A 234 15.24 -6.42 -18.86
N ARG A 235 15.62 -6.92 -20.04
CA ARG A 235 16.95 -7.47 -20.35
C ARG A 235 17.61 -6.62 -21.45
N GLY A 236 18.93 -6.46 -21.36
CA GLY A 236 19.74 -5.70 -22.34
C GLY A 236 19.51 -4.19 -22.39
N ALA A 237 18.69 -3.61 -21.50
CA ALA A 237 18.48 -2.17 -21.41
C ALA A 237 19.72 -1.46 -20.89
N LEU A 238 19.99 -0.27 -21.41
CA LEU A 238 21.07 0.62 -20.99
C LEU A 238 20.59 1.45 -19.79
N VAL A 239 21.39 1.48 -18.73
CA VAL A 239 21.14 2.27 -17.53
C VAL A 239 22.13 3.42 -17.43
N GLU A 240 21.60 4.60 -17.13
CA GLU A 240 22.35 5.81 -16.87
C GLU A 240 21.84 6.46 -15.59
N VAL A 241 22.76 7.00 -14.78
CA VAL A 241 22.45 7.70 -13.53
C VAL A 241 23.09 9.08 -13.58
N THR A 242 22.28 10.13 -13.42
CA THR A 242 22.73 11.52 -13.34
C THR A 242 22.41 12.08 -11.97
N PHE A 243 23.42 12.56 -11.27
CA PHE A 243 23.33 13.13 -9.94
C PHE A 243 23.11 14.65 -9.99
N ALA A 244 22.57 15.22 -8.92
CA ALA A 244 22.27 16.65 -8.82
C ALA A 244 23.52 17.53 -8.88
N ASP A 245 24.65 17.01 -8.42
CA ASP A 245 25.99 17.63 -8.52
C ASP A 245 26.55 17.66 -9.97
N GLY A 246 25.88 17.01 -10.92
CA GLY A 246 26.29 16.89 -12.32
C GLY A 246 27.09 15.63 -12.64
N THR A 247 27.42 14.80 -11.65
CA THR A 247 28.07 13.50 -11.85
C THR A 247 27.17 12.60 -12.71
N ARG A 248 27.77 11.93 -13.70
CA ARG A 248 27.06 11.06 -14.63
C ARG A 248 27.76 9.71 -14.75
N LEU A 249 27.00 8.65 -14.52
CA LEU A 249 27.42 7.27 -14.75
C LEU A 249 26.56 6.69 -15.87
N ALA A 250 27.18 6.08 -16.88
CA ALA A 250 26.49 5.55 -18.05
C ALA A 250 27.23 4.33 -18.59
N GLY A 251 26.55 3.57 -19.45
CA GLY A 251 27.19 2.51 -20.24
C GLY A 251 26.92 1.09 -19.77
N ALA A 252 26.20 0.90 -18.66
CA ALA A 252 25.92 -0.44 -18.13
C ALA A 252 24.61 -1.01 -18.67
N ARG A 253 24.57 -2.33 -18.87
CA ARG A 253 23.41 -3.07 -19.39
C ARG A 253 22.84 -4.05 -18.40
N THR A 254 21.51 -4.07 -18.33
CA THR A 254 20.77 -5.04 -17.51
C THR A 254 21.04 -6.47 -17.99
N ASP A 255 21.36 -7.39 -17.09
CA ASP A 255 21.61 -8.78 -17.44
C ASP A 255 20.35 -9.55 -17.90
N ALA A 256 20.56 -10.76 -18.42
CA ALA A 256 19.49 -11.62 -18.92
C ALA A 256 18.79 -12.46 -17.84
N ASP A 257 19.29 -12.53 -16.62
CA ASP A 257 18.72 -13.37 -15.55
C ASP A 257 17.77 -12.58 -14.66
N LYS A 258 18.24 -11.46 -14.13
CA LYS A 258 17.58 -10.58 -13.17
C LYS A 258 17.14 -9.26 -13.78
N GLY A 259 17.70 -8.87 -14.92
CA GLY A 259 17.34 -7.61 -15.58
C GLY A 259 17.85 -6.39 -14.82
N MET A 260 19.07 -6.47 -14.27
CA MET A 260 19.63 -5.44 -13.39
C MET A 260 21.05 -5.04 -13.80
N VAL A 261 21.48 -3.85 -13.40
CA VAL A 261 22.89 -3.41 -13.35
C VAL A 261 23.30 -3.22 -11.90
N THR A 262 24.61 -3.11 -11.64
CA THR A 262 25.12 -2.80 -10.30
C THR A 262 25.75 -1.41 -10.27
N LEU A 263 25.23 -0.55 -9.39
CA LEU A 263 25.81 0.74 -9.03
C LEU A 263 26.76 0.59 -7.85
N VAL A 264 28.01 1.00 -8.02
CA VAL A 264 28.95 1.17 -6.91
C VAL A 264 28.81 2.62 -6.40
N PRO A 265 28.21 2.86 -5.22
CA PRO A 265 27.73 4.17 -4.80
C PRO A 265 28.80 5.04 -4.12
N CYS A 266 30.08 4.65 -4.18
CA CYS A 266 31.16 5.29 -3.43
C CYS A 266 31.19 6.80 -3.61
N SER A 267 31.11 7.52 -2.49
CA SER A 267 30.99 8.99 -2.42
C SER A 267 29.82 9.63 -3.20
N LEU A 268 28.90 8.84 -3.78
CA LEU A 268 27.77 9.36 -4.57
C LEU A 268 26.60 9.85 -3.72
N GLY A 269 26.55 9.50 -2.43
CA GLY A 269 25.50 9.95 -1.52
C GLY A 269 25.43 11.48 -1.39
N GLU A 270 26.56 12.19 -1.54
CA GLU A 270 26.60 13.66 -1.53
C GLU A 270 26.05 14.29 -2.82
N GLY A 271 26.02 13.53 -3.92
CA GLY A 271 25.49 13.98 -5.21
C GLY A 271 23.97 13.80 -5.36
N LEU A 272 23.29 13.18 -4.40
CA LEU A 272 21.83 12.99 -4.44
C LEU A 272 21.08 14.33 -4.37
N PRO A 273 19.88 14.45 -4.96
CA PRO A 273 19.11 13.40 -5.65
C PRO A 273 19.71 12.93 -6.99
N ALA A 274 19.29 11.76 -7.48
CA ALA A 274 19.72 11.20 -8.76
C ALA A 274 18.55 10.86 -9.69
N LEU A 275 18.74 11.11 -10.98
CA LEU A 275 17.86 10.65 -12.06
C LEU A 275 18.45 9.37 -12.66
N VAL A 276 17.68 8.29 -12.60
CA VAL A 276 17.97 7.03 -13.28
C VAL A 276 17.17 6.99 -14.57
N ARG A 277 17.85 6.71 -15.69
CA ARG A 277 17.23 6.47 -17.00
C ARG A 277 17.55 5.05 -17.44
N MET A 278 16.51 4.28 -17.76
CA MET A 278 16.63 2.96 -18.37
C MET A 278 16.09 3.02 -19.79
N SER A 279 16.92 2.73 -20.80
CA SER A 279 16.55 2.83 -22.21
C SER A 279 16.84 1.54 -22.98
N GLY A 280 15.98 1.17 -23.91
CA GLY A 280 16.19 0.01 -24.77
C GLY A 280 17.06 0.31 -25.97
N GLY A 281 18.30 -0.19 -25.96
CA GLY A 281 19.13 -0.28 -27.17
C GLY A 281 18.79 -1.55 -27.99
N THR A 282 19.48 -1.76 -29.10
CA THR A 282 19.31 -2.96 -29.95
C THR A 282 19.38 -4.25 -29.13
N GLY A 283 18.41 -5.14 -29.31
CA GLY A 283 18.25 -6.41 -28.61
C GLY A 283 17.59 -6.32 -27.23
N ALA A 284 17.27 -5.11 -26.74
CA ALA A 284 16.60 -4.96 -25.45
C ALA A 284 15.14 -5.45 -25.52
N SER A 285 14.73 -6.21 -24.51
CA SER A 285 13.38 -6.77 -24.42
C SER A 285 12.92 -6.80 -22.98
N TYR A 286 11.60 -6.84 -22.78
CA TYR A 286 11.00 -7.00 -21.46
C TYR A 286 9.96 -8.11 -21.48
N TYR A 287 9.75 -8.75 -20.33
CA TYR A 287 8.65 -9.70 -20.17
C TYR A 287 7.36 -8.95 -19.92
N ASP A 288 6.43 -9.05 -20.87
CA ASP A 288 5.11 -8.47 -20.75
C ASP A 288 4.16 -9.47 -20.10
N ALA A 289 3.87 -9.26 -18.81
CA ALA A 289 2.96 -10.11 -18.06
C ALA A 289 1.52 -10.07 -18.59
N GLY A 290 1.11 -9.05 -19.36
CA GLY A 290 -0.23 -8.99 -19.95
C GLY A 290 -0.40 -10.03 -21.06
N SER A 291 0.57 -10.07 -21.98
CA SER A 291 0.62 -10.98 -23.12
C SER A 291 1.28 -12.33 -22.82
N GLY A 292 2.04 -12.44 -21.72
CA GLY A 292 2.81 -13.61 -21.34
C GLY A 292 4.04 -13.87 -22.23
N ARG A 293 4.61 -12.81 -22.86
CA ARG A 293 5.67 -12.92 -23.87
C ARG A 293 6.79 -11.91 -23.66
N TRP A 294 7.95 -12.23 -24.22
CA TRP A 294 9.03 -11.26 -24.38
C TRP A 294 8.70 -10.29 -25.53
N VAL A 295 8.72 -9.00 -25.24
CA VAL A 295 8.39 -7.91 -26.17
C VAL A 295 9.61 -6.99 -26.30
N SER A 296 9.77 -6.35 -27.46
CA SER A 296 10.86 -5.40 -27.69
C SER A 296 10.73 -4.18 -26.77
N PHE A 297 11.84 -3.77 -26.16
CA PHE A 297 11.98 -2.51 -25.43
C PHE A 297 12.78 -1.47 -26.25
N GLU A 298 13.17 -1.79 -27.49
CA GLU A 298 14.02 -0.93 -28.31
C GLU A 298 13.41 0.46 -28.55
N GLY A 299 14.21 1.50 -28.37
CA GLY A 299 13.79 2.89 -28.57
C GLY A 299 12.84 3.42 -27.49
N LYS A 300 12.56 2.63 -26.46
CA LYS A 300 11.73 3.01 -25.31
C LYS A 300 12.58 3.36 -24.11
N SER A 301 12.03 4.15 -23.19
CA SER A 301 12.71 4.54 -21.96
C SER A 301 11.75 4.75 -20.81
N LEU A 302 12.22 4.46 -19.61
CA LEU A 302 11.56 4.78 -18.33
C LEU A 302 12.56 5.45 -17.39
N HIS A 303 12.04 6.21 -16.44
CA HIS A 303 12.82 6.95 -15.47
C HIS A 303 12.45 6.60 -14.03
N ALA A 304 13.40 6.85 -13.14
CA ALA A 304 13.16 6.93 -11.71
C ALA A 304 13.96 8.10 -11.13
N VAL A 305 13.44 8.71 -10.07
CA VAL A 305 14.12 9.75 -9.30
C VAL A 305 14.36 9.24 -7.89
N VAL A 306 15.61 9.35 -7.44
CA VAL A 306 16.10 8.74 -6.20
C VAL A 306 16.55 9.85 -5.26
N ASN A 307 15.90 9.93 -4.10
CA ASN A 307 16.23 10.89 -3.05
C ASN A 307 17.35 10.43 -2.12
N ALA A 308 17.48 9.12 -2.00
CA ALA A 308 18.19 8.47 -0.91
C ALA A 308 18.59 7.06 -1.32
N PHE A 309 19.77 6.60 -0.90
CA PHE A 309 20.17 5.20 -1.04
C PHE A 309 19.81 4.46 0.24
N GLU A 310 18.60 3.90 0.26
CA GLU A 310 18.18 3.08 1.40
C GLU A 310 19.12 1.89 1.59
N VAL A 311 19.60 1.73 2.82
CA VAL A 311 20.51 0.65 3.19
C VAL A 311 19.92 -0.70 2.85
N ASP A 312 20.73 -1.54 2.22
CA ASP A 312 20.38 -2.91 1.82
C ASP A 312 19.11 -3.02 0.95
N THR A 313 18.78 -1.97 0.18
CA THR A 313 17.63 -1.94 -0.72
C THR A 313 18.04 -1.54 -2.15
N ASN A 314 17.69 -2.38 -3.12
CA ASN A 314 17.92 -2.09 -4.54
C ASN A 314 16.85 -1.16 -5.13
N LEU A 315 17.19 -0.51 -6.23
CA LEU A 315 16.39 0.53 -6.87
C LEU A 315 15.60 0.01 -8.07
N ALA A 316 14.37 0.47 -8.21
CA ALA A 316 13.47 0.10 -9.29
C ALA A 316 13.29 1.22 -10.32
N VAL A 317 13.16 0.83 -11.59
CA VAL A 317 12.64 1.67 -12.68
C VAL A 317 11.39 1.00 -13.23
N THR A 318 10.20 1.44 -12.83
CA THR A 318 8.91 0.80 -13.14
C THR A 318 7.92 1.80 -13.73
N PRO A 319 6.74 1.37 -14.21
CA PRO A 319 5.67 2.30 -14.57
C PRO A 319 5.30 3.28 -13.46
N PHE A 320 5.42 2.86 -12.19
CA PHE A 320 5.13 3.73 -11.04
C PHE A 320 6.22 4.79 -10.83
N THR A 321 7.50 4.45 -10.98
CA THR A 321 8.58 5.46 -10.85
C THR A 321 8.61 6.42 -12.03
N GLU A 322 8.18 5.99 -13.21
CA GLU A 322 7.97 6.88 -14.36
C GLU A 322 6.86 7.89 -14.07
N ALA A 323 5.73 7.46 -13.48
CA ALA A 323 4.68 8.37 -13.03
C ALA A 323 5.20 9.37 -11.97
N VAL A 324 6.01 8.91 -11.01
CA VAL A 324 6.67 9.82 -10.04
C VAL A 324 7.56 10.83 -10.75
N TYR A 325 8.39 10.41 -11.70
CA TYR A 325 9.25 11.31 -12.47
C TYR A 325 8.45 12.39 -13.20
N ARG A 326 7.39 12.02 -13.92
CA ARG A 326 6.54 12.99 -14.63
C ARG A 326 5.84 13.94 -13.69
N ARG A 327 5.35 13.44 -12.55
CA ARG A 327 4.77 14.28 -11.51
C ARG A 327 5.78 15.29 -10.95
N VAL A 328 7.04 14.89 -10.75
CA VAL A 328 8.11 15.81 -10.36
C VAL A 328 8.31 16.92 -11.40
N LEU A 329 8.27 16.59 -12.69
CA LEU A 329 8.36 17.60 -13.75
C LEU A 329 7.17 18.56 -13.72
N ALA A 330 5.95 18.05 -13.51
CA ALA A 330 4.74 18.88 -13.44
C ALA A 330 4.75 19.83 -12.23
N LEU A 331 5.22 19.37 -11.06
CA LEU A 331 5.34 20.18 -9.85
C LEU A 331 6.39 21.30 -9.95
N ALA A 332 7.25 21.27 -10.96
CA ALA A 332 8.38 22.18 -11.09
C ALA A 332 7.99 23.61 -11.47
N ASN A 333 6.81 23.84 -12.08
CA ASN A 333 6.28 25.17 -12.42
C ASN A 333 7.29 26.12 -13.10
N GLY A 334 8.15 25.59 -13.98
CA GLY A 334 9.18 26.37 -14.70
C GLY A 334 10.58 26.36 -14.08
N ASP A 335 10.82 25.59 -13.02
CA ASP A 335 12.16 25.32 -12.50
C ASP A 335 13.02 24.57 -13.55
N ALA A 336 14.24 25.08 -13.78
CA ALA A 336 15.19 24.54 -14.74
C ALA A 336 15.82 23.20 -14.31
N ARG A 337 15.69 22.82 -13.03
CA ARG A 337 16.26 21.57 -12.47
C ARG A 337 15.21 20.79 -11.68
N PRO A 338 14.13 20.33 -12.34
CA PRO A 338 12.91 19.87 -11.69
C PRO A 338 13.13 18.66 -10.75
N TRP A 339 14.03 17.75 -11.09
CA TRP A 339 14.28 16.54 -10.31
C TRP A 339 15.39 16.70 -9.26
N GLN A 340 15.97 17.89 -9.08
CA GLN A 340 17.03 18.10 -8.09
C GLN A 340 16.51 18.56 -6.71
N ASP A 341 15.19 18.76 -6.57
CA ASP A 341 14.56 19.09 -5.30
C ASP A 341 14.03 17.82 -4.61
N ALA A 342 14.69 17.43 -3.51
CA ALA A 342 14.33 16.24 -2.75
C ALA A 342 12.90 16.28 -2.18
N GLY A 343 12.42 17.47 -1.79
CA GLY A 343 11.07 17.64 -1.28
C GLY A 343 10.02 17.48 -2.37
N ARG A 344 10.33 17.96 -3.59
CA ARG A 344 9.47 17.74 -4.76
C ARG A 344 9.37 16.27 -5.13
N ILE A 345 10.49 15.54 -5.09
CA ILE A 345 10.51 14.09 -5.34
C ILE A 345 9.67 13.33 -4.32
N GLU A 346 9.84 13.61 -3.03
CA GLU A 346 9.11 12.87 -1.98
C GLU A 346 7.60 13.17 -2.04
N ARG A 347 7.23 14.42 -2.32
CA ARG A 347 5.83 14.81 -2.55
C ARG A 347 5.22 14.04 -3.71
N ALA A 348 5.89 14.02 -4.86
CA ALA A 348 5.43 13.28 -6.03
C ALA A 348 5.29 11.78 -5.70
N HIS A 349 6.27 11.21 -5.01
CA HIS A 349 6.24 9.81 -4.60
C HIS A 349 5.04 9.49 -3.72
N ASP A 350 4.72 10.31 -2.72
CA ASP A 350 3.55 10.11 -1.86
C ASP A 350 2.22 10.24 -2.60
N GLU A 351 2.08 11.25 -3.45
CA GLU A 351 0.87 11.47 -4.25
C GLU A 351 0.62 10.25 -5.17
N ILE A 352 1.65 9.80 -5.90
CA ILE A 352 1.56 8.63 -6.78
C ILE A 352 1.35 7.34 -5.98
N LYS A 353 2.06 7.15 -4.87
CA LYS A 353 1.90 5.97 -4.00
C LYS A 353 0.47 5.89 -3.47
N SER A 354 -0.13 7.02 -3.08
CA SER A 354 -1.52 7.06 -2.64
C SER A 354 -2.44 6.63 -3.77
N ALA A 355 -2.34 7.26 -4.95
CA ALA A 355 -3.17 6.95 -6.10
C ALA A 355 -3.04 5.48 -6.55
N VAL A 356 -1.83 4.93 -6.58
CA VAL A 356 -1.57 3.52 -6.90
C VAL A 356 -2.18 2.61 -5.83
N ASN A 357 -1.94 2.90 -4.55
CA ASN A 357 -2.44 2.07 -3.47
C ASN A 357 -3.97 2.10 -3.35
N ASP A 358 -4.62 3.14 -3.86
CA ASP A 358 -6.08 3.24 -3.96
C ASP A 358 -6.67 2.28 -5.01
N LEU A 359 -5.85 1.78 -5.94
CA LEU A 359 -6.21 0.74 -6.90
C LEU A 359 -5.98 -0.68 -6.39
N LEU A 360 -5.23 -0.85 -5.30
CA LEU A 360 -4.73 -2.13 -4.85
C LEU A 360 -5.50 -2.64 -3.62
N PRO A 361 -5.74 -3.97 -3.52
CA PRO A 361 -6.22 -4.57 -2.28
C PRO A 361 -5.26 -4.28 -1.13
N GLY A 362 -5.77 -4.20 0.10
CA GLY A 362 -4.94 -4.01 1.30
C GLY A 362 -3.73 -4.96 1.38
N ALA A 363 -3.86 -6.18 0.86
CA ALA A 363 -2.82 -7.21 0.84
C ALA A 363 -1.67 -6.95 -0.14
N TYR A 364 -1.85 -6.06 -1.12
CA TYR A 364 -0.87 -5.72 -2.15
C TYR A 364 -0.45 -4.24 -2.13
N ARG A 365 -0.87 -3.47 -1.12
CA ARG A 365 -0.44 -2.07 -0.96
C ARG A 365 1.08 -2.01 -0.83
N ILE A 366 1.67 -1.11 -1.60
CA ILE A 366 3.11 -0.90 -1.75
C ILE A 366 3.55 0.19 -0.78
N GLU A 367 4.63 -0.05 -0.04
CA GLU A 367 5.22 0.93 0.87
C GLU A 367 6.06 1.99 0.16
N ARG A 368 6.82 1.58 -0.86
CA ARG A 368 7.66 2.47 -1.66
C ARG A 368 7.74 2.03 -3.12
N LEU A 369 7.56 2.97 -4.03
CA LEU A 369 7.52 2.74 -5.48
C LEU A 369 8.90 2.59 -6.12
N ASP A 370 9.95 3.09 -5.47
CA ASP A 370 11.34 3.11 -5.91
C ASP A 370 12.17 1.91 -5.42
N ARG A 371 11.59 1.02 -4.59
CA ARG A 371 12.24 -0.21 -4.13
C ARG A 371 12.08 -1.35 -5.14
N MET A 372 13.15 -2.11 -5.37
CA MET A 372 13.19 -3.20 -6.35
C MET A 372 12.06 -4.23 -6.13
N PRO A 373 11.12 -4.39 -7.09
CA PRO A 373 10.15 -5.48 -7.06
C PRO A 373 10.79 -6.82 -7.43
N LEU A 374 10.19 -7.92 -6.95
CA LEU A 374 10.41 -9.24 -7.54
C LEU A 374 9.52 -9.38 -8.77
N LEU A 375 10.06 -9.04 -9.94
CA LEU A 375 9.31 -9.00 -11.19
C LEU A 375 8.91 -10.40 -11.65
N ILE A 376 7.69 -10.50 -12.15
CA ILE A 376 7.17 -11.72 -12.76
C ILE A 376 7.75 -11.84 -14.17
N ASP A 377 8.32 -13.01 -14.46
CA ASP A 377 8.88 -13.37 -15.75
C ASP A 377 8.30 -14.71 -16.25
N ASP A 378 8.84 -15.22 -17.35
CA ASP A 378 8.43 -16.50 -17.94
C ASP A 378 8.68 -17.73 -17.06
N ARG A 379 9.47 -17.62 -15.98
CA ARG A 379 9.71 -18.70 -15.00
C ARG A 379 8.68 -18.68 -13.88
N ILE A 380 8.23 -17.48 -13.49
CA ILE A 380 7.28 -17.25 -12.41
C ILE A 380 5.82 -17.29 -12.91
N ASP A 381 5.55 -16.88 -14.16
CA ASP A 381 4.20 -16.91 -14.77
C ASP A 381 3.75 -18.34 -15.17
N ILE A 382 4.50 -19.38 -14.78
CA ILE A 382 4.13 -20.79 -14.99
C ILE A 382 3.17 -21.24 -13.88
N ASP A 383 1.95 -21.63 -14.26
CA ASP A 383 0.93 -22.11 -13.33
C ASP A 383 1.48 -23.21 -12.39
N GLY A 384 1.43 -22.95 -11.08
CA GLY A 384 1.72 -23.94 -10.04
C GLY A 384 3.12 -23.86 -9.41
N VAL A 385 4.02 -23.01 -9.91
CA VAL A 385 5.34 -22.80 -9.28
C VAL A 385 5.22 -21.70 -8.22
N ARG A 386 4.88 -22.12 -6.98
CA ARG A 386 4.78 -21.24 -5.80
C ARG A 386 6.16 -20.66 -5.43
N SER A 387 6.56 -19.54 -6.02
CA SER A 387 7.95 -19.04 -5.94
C SER A 387 8.12 -17.71 -5.20
N LEU A 388 7.09 -16.85 -5.11
CA LEU A 388 7.25 -15.54 -4.49
C LEU A 388 6.98 -15.56 -2.97
N PRO A 389 7.93 -15.10 -2.13
CA PRO A 389 7.72 -14.98 -0.69
C PRO A 389 6.74 -13.84 -0.38
N ARG A 390 6.17 -13.82 0.82
CA ARG A 390 5.27 -12.74 1.25
C ARG A 390 6.09 -11.53 1.73
N THR A 391 6.60 -10.74 0.79
CA THR A 391 7.40 -9.54 1.05
C THR A 391 6.84 -8.34 0.28
N GLN A 392 7.23 -7.13 0.67
CA GLN A 392 6.89 -5.91 -0.08
C GLN A 392 7.39 -5.96 -1.54
N ALA A 393 8.54 -6.58 -1.79
CA ALA A 393 9.06 -6.74 -3.15
C ALA A 393 8.16 -7.63 -4.03
N SER A 394 7.61 -8.72 -3.47
CA SER A 394 6.63 -9.57 -4.17
C SER A 394 5.31 -8.85 -4.39
N MET A 395 4.80 -8.10 -3.41
CA MET A 395 3.57 -7.32 -3.55
C MET A 395 3.72 -6.25 -4.64
N HIS A 396 4.86 -5.56 -4.67
CA HIS A 396 5.19 -4.60 -5.72
C HIS A 396 5.28 -5.27 -7.10
N GLY A 397 5.94 -6.43 -7.21
CA GLY A 397 6.00 -7.20 -8.46
C GLY A 397 4.62 -7.63 -8.98
N VAL A 398 3.73 -8.08 -8.08
CA VAL A 398 2.34 -8.40 -8.40
C VAL A 398 1.57 -7.18 -8.91
N ALA A 399 1.75 -6.01 -8.28
CA ALA A 399 1.09 -4.79 -8.71
C ALA A 399 1.55 -4.33 -10.11
N VAL A 400 2.84 -4.42 -10.43
CA VAL A 400 3.37 -4.11 -11.78
C VAL A 400 2.80 -5.07 -12.82
N ALA A 401 2.78 -6.37 -12.54
CA ALA A 401 2.20 -7.36 -13.47
C ALA A 401 0.68 -7.22 -13.62
N ALA A 402 -0.03 -6.81 -12.57
CA ALA A 402 -1.46 -6.56 -12.62
C ALA A 402 -1.82 -5.43 -13.60
N LEU A 403 -1.03 -4.35 -13.66
CA LEU A 403 -1.22 -3.29 -14.66
C LEU A 403 -1.25 -3.86 -16.09
N ALA A 404 -0.25 -4.69 -16.42
CA ALA A 404 -0.15 -5.29 -17.74
C ALA A 404 -1.35 -6.19 -18.07
N ARG A 405 -1.84 -6.97 -17.10
CA ARG A 405 -3.04 -7.81 -17.26
C ARG A 405 -4.30 -6.98 -17.48
N VAL A 406 -4.50 -5.89 -16.73
CA VAL A 406 -5.63 -4.98 -16.95
C VAL A 406 -5.64 -4.43 -18.38
N SER A 407 -4.47 -4.01 -18.87
CA SER A 407 -4.30 -3.50 -20.23
C SER A 407 -4.61 -4.56 -21.28
N ALA A 408 -4.11 -5.78 -21.10
CA ALA A 408 -4.37 -6.90 -22.00
C ALA A 408 -5.86 -7.28 -22.05
N GLU A 409 -6.59 -7.18 -20.94
CA GLU A 409 -8.04 -7.43 -20.91
C GLU A 409 -8.85 -6.37 -21.67
N ASN A 410 -8.41 -5.11 -21.64
CA ASN A 410 -9.09 -4.02 -22.34
C ASN A 410 -8.68 -3.93 -23.80
N ARG A 411 -7.42 -4.26 -24.12
CA ARG A 411 -6.83 -4.22 -25.47
C ARG A 411 -6.28 -5.59 -25.84
N THR A 412 -7.17 -6.55 -26.08
CA THR A 412 -6.81 -7.97 -26.32
C THR A 412 -5.94 -8.22 -27.55
N ALA A 413 -5.86 -7.27 -28.48
CA ALA A 413 -5.02 -7.37 -29.68
C ALA A 413 -3.66 -6.63 -29.54
N ASP A 414 -3.42 -5.96 -28.41
CA ASP A 414 -2.19 -5.20 -28.19
C ASP A 414 -1.01 -6.15 -27.96
N PRO A 415 0.09 -6.05 -28.74
CA PRO A 415 1.26 -6.89 -28.53
C PRO A 415 2.14 -6.44 -27.36
N ALA A 416 1.91 -5.26 -26.77
CA ALA A 416 2.74 -4.64 -25.74
C ALA A 416 1.91 -3.97 -24.62
N PRO A 417 0.93 -4.65 -24.01
CA PRO A 417 -0.04 -4.04 -23.10
C PRO A 417 0.60 -3.42 -21.85
N ALA A 418 1.73 -3.95 -21.35
CA ALA A 418 2.42 -3.38 -20.19
C ALA A 418 3.05 -2.01 -20.49
N LEU A 419 3.63 -1.83 -21.68
CA LEU A 419 4.21 -0.56 -22.07
C LEU A 419 3.12 0.49 -22.33
N GLU A 420 2.05 0.08 -23.01
CA GLU A 420 0.90 0.96 -23.29
C GLU A 420 0.29 1.51 -21.99
N ILE A 421 0.03 0.64 -21.00
CA ILE A 421 -0.50 1.12 -19.72
C ILE A 421 0.51 1.92 -18.92
N ALA A 422 1.81 1.64 -19.03
CA ALA A 422 2.83 2.43 -18.36
C ALA A 422 2.85 3.87 -18.89
N GLU A 423 2.85 4.04 -20.21
CA GLU A 423 2.80 5.36 -20.85
C GLU A 423 1.50 6.09 -20.48
N ARG A 424 0.36 5.39 -20.48
CA ARG A 424 -0.94 5.97 -20.15
C ARG A 424 -1.10 6.36 -18.68
N LEU A 425 -0.71 5.47 -17.77
CA LEU A 425 -0.81 5.69 -16.32
C LEU A 425 0.08 6.86 -15.89
N ALA A 426 1.30 6.93 -16.42
CA ALA A 426 2.22 8.01 -16.10
C ALA A 426 1.71 9.37 -16.58
N ALA A 427 1.01 9.42 -17.73
CA ALA A 427 0.38 10.65 -18.23
C ALA A 427 -0.87 11.06 -17.42
N ASP A 428 -1.67 10.10 -16.95
CA ASP A 428 -2.83 10.37 -16.10
C ASP A 428 -2.40 10.98 -14.76
N LEU A 429 -1.40 10.36 -14.15
CA LEU A 429 -0.88 10.76 -12.84
C LEU A 429 0.05 12.00 -12.85
N GLU A 430 0.18 12.72 -13.97
CA GLU A 430 1.02 13.94 -14.06
C GLU A 430 0.58 15.02 -13.07
N ASP A 431 -0.73 15.09 -12.77
CA ASP A 431 -1.29 16.04 -11.81
C ASP A 431 -1.41 15.47 -10.38
N GLY A 432 -1.02 14.22 -10.18
CA GLY A 432 -1.08 13.48 -8.92
C GLY A 432 -2.45 12.85 -8.63
N VAL A 433 -3.40 12.95 -9.56
CA VAL A 433 -4.74 12.38 -9.47
C VAL A 433 -4.93 11.38 -10.61
N LEU A 434 -5.76 10.38 -10.38
CA LEU A 434 -6.17 9.44 -11.41
C LEU A 434 -7.58 9.83 -11.87
N ASP A 435 -7.69 10.59 -12.94
CA ASP A 435 -8.95 11.19 -13.38
C ASP A 435 -9.18 11.21 -14.90
N ASN A 436 -8.34 10.49 -15.67
CA ASN A 436 -8.39 10.37 -17.12
C ASN A 436 -8.07 11.71 -17.83
N PRO A 437 -6.81 11.94 -18.27
CA PRO A 437 -6.35 13.22 -18.82
C PRO A 437 -6.88 13.49 -20.24
N TYR A 438 -7.79 12.64 -20.74
CA TYR A 438 -8.52 12.82 -22.00
C TYR A 438 -10.02 13.01 -21.80
N ALA A 439 -10.49 13.38 -20.60
CA ALA A 439 -11.90 13.67 -20.37
C ALA A 439 -12.47 14.73 -21.34
N ASP A 440 -11.61 15.62 -21.85
CA ASP A 440 -11.96 16.66 -22.83
C ASP A 440 -11.78 16.26 -24.30
N VAL A 441 -11.30 15.04 -24.58
CA VAL A 441 -11.15 14.54 -25.96
C VAL A 441 -12.48 13.93 -26.40
N ASP A 442 -13.06 14.50 -27.48
CA ASP A 442 -14.28 13.96 -28.08
C ASP A 442 -13.99 12.62 -28.77
N PHE A 443 -14.20 11.52 -28.05
CA PHE A 443 -14.02 10.15 -28.55
C PHE A 443 -14.93 9.81 -29.75
N LEU A 444 -15.93 10.64 -30.07
CA LEU A 444 -16.73 10.49 -31.29
C LEU A 444 -15.96 10.91 -32.55
N GLN A 445 -14.80 11.59 -32.43
CA GLN A 445 -13.95 11.99 -33.55
C GLN A 445 -12.72 11.11 -33.76
N THR A 446 -12.38 10.23 -32.81
CA THR A 446 -11.25 9.28 -32.87
C THR A 446 -11.69 7.85 -32.51
N PRO A 447 -12.49 7.19 -33.37
CA PRO A 447 -13.15 5.91 -33.05
C PRO A 447 -12.23 4.68 -32.93
N GLU A 448 -10.91 4.82 -32.99
CA GLU A 448 -9.96 3.70 -33.12
C GLU A 448 -9.08 3.40 -31.90
N VAL A 449 -9.12 4.18 -30.81
CA VAL A 449 -8.23 3.94 -29.66
C VAL A 449 -9.00 3.48 -28.43
N VAL A 450 -9.14 2.16 -28.26
CA VAL A 450 -9.58 1.57 -26.99
C VAL A 450 -8.54 1.90 -25.91
N PRO A 451 -8.85 2.57 -24.81
CA PRO A 451 -7.84 2.95 -23.83
C PRO A 451 -7.26 1.72 -23.11
N ALA A 452 -6.02 1.83 -22.62
CA ALA A 452 -5.36 0.79 -21.82
C ALA A 452 -6.19 0.38 -20.58
N TYR A 453 -6.92 1.33 -20.01
CA TYR A 453 -7.88 1.08 -18.95
C TYR A 453 -9.08 2.02 -19.04
N GLN A 454 -10.20 1.58 -18.48
CA GLN A 454 -11.36 2.42 -18.27
C GLN A 454 -11.40 2.87 -16.81
N LEU A 455 -11.33 4.18 -16.56
CA LEU A 455 -11.21 4.74 -15.21
C LEU A 455 -12.28 4.20 -14.24
N ASN A 456 -13.53 4.08 -14.70
CA ASN A 456 -14.67 3.59 -13.92
C ASN A 456 -14.59 2.11 -13.49
N SER A 457 -13.65 1.34 -14.04
CA SER A 457 -13.45 -0.09 -13.73
C SER A 457 -12.00 -0.44 -13.42
N PHE A 458 -11.11 0.56 -13.44
CA PHE A 458 -9.68 0.31 -13.39
C PHE A 458 -9.27 -0.29 -12.04
N TRP A 459 -9.72 0.31 -10.95
CA TRP A 459 -9.40 -0.13 -9.59
C TRP A 459 -9.94 -1.56 -9.31
N GLU A 460 -11.13 -1.93 -9.83
CA GLU A 460 -11.66 -3.30 -9.72
C GLU A 460 -10.78 -4.28 -10.50
N ARG A 461 -10.48 -3.95 -11.76
CA ARG A 461 -9.64 -4.80 -12.61
C ARG A 461 -8.26 -4.96 -12.01
N MET A 462 -7.71 -3.91 -11.39
CA MET A 462 -6.46 -3.98 -10.63
C MET A 462 -6.59 -4.92 -9.43
N ALA A 463 -7.66 -4.83 -8.64
CA ALA A 463 -7.88 -5.72 -7.52
C ALA A 463 -7.98 -7.20 -7.95
N ILE A 464 -8.79 -7.49 -8.98
CA ILE A 464 -8.95 -8.83 -9.54
C ILE A 464 -7.62 -9.35 -10.12
N ALA A 465 -6.94 -8.52 -10.92
CA ALA A 465 -5.68 -8.88 -11.54
C ALA A 465 -4.59 -9.14 -10.49
N SER A 466 -4.43 -8.28 -9.48
CA SER A 466 -3.46 -8.49 -8.41
C SER A 466 -3.73 -9.76 -7.61
N ILE A 467 -4.99 -10.07 -7.29
CA ILE A 467 -5.35 -11.32 -6.60
C ILE A 467 -5.02 -12.54 -7.47
N ASN A 468 -5.36 -12.50 -8.77
CA ASN A 468 -5.12 -13.61 -9.67
C ASN A 468 -3.63 -13.84 -9.91
N VAL A 469 -2.89 -12.77 -10.20
CA VAL A 469 -1.44 -12.79 -10.38
C VAL A 469 -0.75 -13.27 -9.11
N GLY A 470 -1.09 -12.70 -7.95
CA GLY A 470 -0.52 -13.11 -6.66
C GLY A 470 -0.79 -14.58 -6.35
N ARG A 471 -2.01 -15.07 -6.59
CA ARG A 471 -2.37 -16.48 -6.42
C ARG A 471 -1.52 -17.39 -7.31
N LYS A 472 -1.37 -17.05 -8.59
CA LYS A 472 -0.55 -17.81 -9.54
C LYS A 472 0.93 -17.84 -9.14
N ALA A 473 1.47 -16.70 -8.70
CA ALA A 473 2.86 -16.56 -8.28
C ALA A 473 3.15 -17.13 -6.87
N GLY A 474 2.14 -17.60 -6.14
CA GLY A 474 2.29 -18.22 -4.82
C GLY A 474 2.24 -17.26 -3.62
N VAL A 475 1.87 -15.99 -3.83
CA VAL A 475 1.57 -15.04 -2.76
C VAL A 475 0.12 -15.28 -2.30
N PRO A 476 -0.14 -15.85 -1.11
CA PRO A 476 -1.49 -16.21 -0.69
C PRO A 476 -2.43 -15.01 -0.71
N ALA A 477 -3.65 -15.20 -1.20
CA ALA A 477 -4.68 -14.19 -1.11
C ALA A 477 -5.16 -14.05 0.35
N MET A 478 -5.46 -12.81 0.74
CA MET A 478 -6.25 -12.44 1.92
C MET A 478 -5.56 -12.63 3.29
N TRP A 479 -4.55 -11.80 3.54
CA TRP A 479 -4.36 -11.28 4.90
C TRP A 479 -3.58 -9.97 4.82
N SER A 480 -4.20 -8.86 5.17
CA SER A 480 -3.49 -7.66 5.59
C SER A 480 -4.14 -7.17 6.86
N GLY A 481 -3.35 -6.94 7.92
CA GLY A 481 -3.75 -6.07 9.02
C GLY A 481 -3.85 -4.59 8.60
N ARG A 482 -3.77 -4.32 7.28
CA ARG A 482 -3.98 -3.03 6.66
C ARG A 482 -5.28 -3.09 5.87
N PRO A 483 -6.07 -2.03 5.91
CA PRO A 483 -7.38 -2.06 5.32
C PRO A 483 -7.43 -1.91 3.80
N PHE A 484 -8.58 -2.29 3.26
CA PHE A 484 -8.92 -2.19 1.84
C PHE A 484 -9.39 -0.77 1.52
N PRO A 485 -8.74 -0.02 0.62
CA PRO A 485 -9.34 1.18 0.05
C PRO A 485 -10.38 0.76 -1.00
N LEU A 486 -11.60 1.30 -0.90
CA LEU A 486 -12.49 1.41 -2.05
C LEU A 486 -12.38 2.85 -2.55
N ALA A 487 -11.40 3.12 -3.43
CA ALA A 487 -11.56 4.22 -4.37
C ALA A 487 -12.66 3.80 -5.36
N LEU A 488 -13.81 4.46 -5.26
CA LEU A 488 -15.01 4.32 -6.09
C LEU A 488 -15.12 3.11 -7.06
N VAL A 489 -15.93 2.12 -6.61
CA VAL A 489 -16.91 1.29 -7.37
C VAL A 489 -16.48 -0.07 -7.93
N ARG A 490 -16.79 -1.18 -7.20
CA ARG A 490 -16.95 -2.65 -7.51
C ARG A 490 -16.24 -3.64 -6.54
N PRO A 491 -16.53 -3.66 -5.21
CA PRO A 491 -15.95 -4.67 -4.32
C PRO A 491 -16.10 -6.09 -4.87
N SER A 492 -15.10 -6.93 -4.56
CA SER A 492 -15.29 -8.37 -4.48
C SER A 492 -16.45 -8.62 -3.52
N GLY A 493 -17.63 -8.92 -4.07
CA GLY A 493 -18.86 -9.09 -3.32
C GLY A 493 -19.90 -9.80 -4.18
N HIS A 494 -20.72 -10.61 -3.52
CA HIS A 494 -21.79 -11.39 -4.14
C HIS A 494 -22.75 -10.52 -4.97
N ARG A 495 -22.91 -10.86 -6.25
CA ARG A 495 -23.87 -10.24 -7.17
C ARG A 495 -25.23 -10.93 -7.03
N SER A 496 -26.17 -10.35 -6.28
CA SER A 496 -27.58 -10.78 -6.35
C SER A 496 -28.26 -10.05 -7.50
N SER A 497 -28.67 -10.80 -8.54
CA SER A 497 -29.46 -10.28 -9.67
C SER A 497 -30.96 -10.46 -9.49
N MET A 498 -31.42 -10.91 -8.31
CA MET A 498 -32.83 -11.30 -8.15
C MET A 498 -33.77 -10.12 -7.93
N VAL A 499 -33.32 -8.97 -7.43
CA VAL A 499 -34.16 -7.78 -7.22
C VAL A 499 -33.30 -6.52 -7.33
N TRP A 500 -33.81 -5.48 -8.00
CA TRP A 500 -33.23 -4.15 -8.12
C TRP A 500 -32.79 -3.60 -6.74
N PRO A 501 -31.67 -2.85 -6.58
CA PRO A 501 -30.63 -2.39 -7.52
C PRO A 501 -29.23 -3.04 -7.34
N GLU A 502 -28.26 -2.69 -8.20
CA GLU A 502 -26.85 -3.11 -8.06
C GLU A 502 -26.27 -2.68 -6.70
N GLN A 503 -25.63 -3.61 -5.98
CA GLN A 503 -25.11 -3.38 -4.64
C GLN A 503 -23.73 -4.00 -4.41
N TYR A 504 -23.01 -3.39 -3.47
CA TYR A 504 -21.60 -3.60 -3.21
C TYR A 504 -21.34 -3.47 -1.72
N ILE A 505 -20.66 -4.44 -1.09
CA ILE A 505 -20.42 -4.43 0.36
C ILE A 505 -18.95 -4.74 0.64
N GLY A 506 -18.31 -3.99 1.53
CA GLY A 506 -16.89 -4.16 1.86
C GLY A 506 -16.48 -3.47 3.17
N LEU A 507 -15.35 -3.90 3.72
CA LEU A 507 -14.75 -3.38 4.96
C LEU A 507 -13.62 -2.38 4.65
N TYR A 508 -13.67 -1.18 5.26
CA TYR A 508 -12.83 -0.02 4.92
C TYR A 508 -11.69 0.23 5.92
N SER A 509 -10.89 1.26 5.63
CA SER A 509 -9.68 1.62 6.38
C SER A 509 -9.79 2.25 7.73
N ASP A 510 -10.96 2.77 7.98
CA ASP A 510 -11.41 3.18 9.30
C ASP A 510 -12.03 2.01 10.09
N GLY A 511 -12.02 0.78 9.57
CA GLY A 511 -12.65 -0.37 10.21
C GLY A 511 -14.18 -0.39 10.05
N ILE A 512 -14.76 0.42 9.17
CA ILE A 512 -16.21 0.47 8.96
C ILE A 512 -16.61 -0.41 7.77
N LEU A 513 -17.55 -1.33 7.98
CA LEU A 513 -18.22 -2.08 6.92
C LEU A 513 -19.23 -1.15 6.24
N ARG A 514 -19.13 -0.96 4.91
CA ARG A 514 -20.07 -0.11 4.16
C ARG A 514 -20.71 -0.85 3.00
N ALA A 515 -21.87 -0.36 2.60
CA ALA A 515 -22.56 -0.79 1.39
C ALA A 515 -22.80 0.39 0.44
N ALA A 516 -22.62 0.15 -0.85
CA ALA A 516 -22.95 1.09 -1.92
C ALA A 516 -24.04 0.49 -2.82
N VAL A 517 -25.13 1.22 -3.05
CA VAL A 517 -26.31 0.75 -3.78
C VAL A 517 -26.67 1.74 -4.88
N ARG A 518 -26.86 1.28 -6.12
CA ARG A 518 -27.19 2.15 -7.26
C ARG A 518 -28.68 2.39 -7.39
N VAL A 519 -29.17 3.56 -7.02
CA VAL A 519 -30.59 3.90 -7.07
C VAL A 519 -30.90 4.75 -8.30
N HIS A 520 -31.88 4.33 -9.10
CA HIS A 520 -32.43 5.18 -10.16
C HIS A 520 -33.13 6.38 -9.52
N LYS A 521 -32.96 7.59 -10.07
CA LYS A 521 -33.53 8.82 -9.49
C LYS A 521 -35.05 8.75 -9.39
N ASP A 522 -35.71 8.11 -10.35
CA ASP A 522 -37.16 7.86 -10.32
C ASP A 522 -37.59 6.81 -9.29
N LEU A 523 -36.66 5.96 -8.83
CA LEU A 523 -36.91 4.94 -7.81
C LEU A 523 -36.57 5.42 -6.39
N ALA A 524 -35.95 6.60 -6.25
CA ALA A 524 -35.66 7.22 -4.96
C ALA A 524 -36.93 7.49 -4.13
N MET A 525 -38.11 7.53 -4.73
CA MET A 525 -39.38 7.69 -4.00
C MET A 525 -39.89 6.40 -3.34
N TYR A 526 -39.31 5.24 -3.67
CA TYR A 526 -39.73 3.92 -3.18
C TYR A 526 -38.75 3.28 -2.18
N CYS A 527 -37.77 4.03 -1.66
CA CYS A 527 -36.69 3.53 -0.81
C CYS A 527 -37.06 3.22 0.65
N GLY A 528 -38.33 3.32 1.06
CA GLY A 528 -38.79 2.91 2.40
C GLY A 528 -37.89 3.37 3.57
N THR A 529 -37.42 2.43 4.38
CA THR A 529 -36.56 2.64 5.56
C THR A 529 -35.08 2.86 5.25
N TRP A 530 -34.65 2.72 3.99
CA TRP A 530 -33.27 2.89 3.54
C TRP A 530 -33.08 4.20 2.75
N CYS A 531 -33.97 5.18 2.91
CA CYS A 531 -33.89 6.47 2.21
C CYS A 531 -32.77 7.42 2.67
N ASP A 532 -32.06 7.08 3.74
CA ASP A 532 -31.08 7.96 4.40
C ASP A 532 -29.65 7.39 4.33
N PRO A 533 -29.03 7.35 3.14
CA PRO A 533 -27.63 7.00 3.02
C PRO A 533 -26.76 8.12 3.60
N VAL A 534 -25.61 7.75 4.19
CA VAL A 534 -24.62 8.73 4.67
C VAL A 534 -24.07 9.60 3.54
N ARG A 535 -24.15 9.11 2.28
CA ARG A 535 -23.70 9.84 1.10
C ARG A 535 -24.45 9.42 -0.16
N LYS A 536 -24.73 10.37 -1.04
CA LYS A 536 -25.22 10.14 -2.42
C LYS A 536 -24.20 10.65 -3.43
N VAL A 537 -23.95 9.88 -4.50
CA VAL A 537 -22.98 10.21 -5.56
C VAL A 537 -23.64 9.96 -6.91
N ALA A 538 -23.51 10.87 -7.88
CA ALA A 538 -24.07 10.63 -9.21
C ALA A 538 -23.43 9.38 -9.86
N ALA A 539 -24.24 8.44 -10.33
CA ALA A 539 -23.81 7.22 -11.03
C ALA A 539 -23.98 7.36 -12.56
N SER A 540 -25.01 8.08 -12.98
CA SER A 540 -25.30 8.48 -14.38
C SER A 540 -26.31 9.63 -14.37
N VAL A 541 -26.77 10.05 -15.56
CA VAL A 541 -27.84 11.06 -15.67
C VAL A 541 -29.07 10.67 -14.85
N ASP A 542 -29.42 9.38 -14.84
CA ASP A 542 -30.68 8.88 -14.28
C ASP A 542 -30.51 8.06 -13.00
N SER A 543 -29.28 7.90 -12.47
CA SER A 543 -29.05 7.14 -11.22
C SER A 543 -27.95 7.72 -10.33
N GLU A 544 -27.99 7.34 -9.06
CA GLU A 544 -27.08 7.75 -8.00
C GLU A 544 -26.65 6.54 -7.17
N TRP A 545 -25.39 6.50 -6.75
CA TRP A 545 -24.90 5.60 -5.72
C TRP A 545 -25.25 6.14 -4.34
N TRP A 546 -25.92 5.32 -3.54
CA TRP A 546 -26.27 5.58 -2.14
C TRP A 546 -25.36 4.75 -1.25
N ILE A 547 -24.67 5.40 -0.31
CA ILE A 547 -23.67 4.79 0.57
C ILE A 547 -24.22 4.66 1.98
N TYR A 548 -24.06 3.49 2.58
CA TYR A 548 -24.46 3.16 3.96
C TYR A 548 -23.27 2.67 4.76
N GLU A 549 -23.22 3.04 6.03
CA GLU A 549 -22.28 2.49 7.00
C GLU A 549 -23.04 1.46 7.84
N LEU A 550 -22.59 0.21 7.81
CA LEU A 550 -23.27 -0.93 8.42
C LEU A 550 -22.80 -1.16 9.86
N GLY A 551 -21.52 -0.93 10.14
CA GLY A 551 -20.95 -1.05 11.48
C GLY A 551 -19.43 -1.28 11.47
N GLU A 552 -18.79 -1.13 12.62
CA GLU A 552 -17.36 -1.39 12.78
C GLU A 552 -17.03 -2.89 12.82
N MET A 553 -16.09 -3.30 11.98
CA MET A 553 -15.65 -4.68 11.83
C MET A 553 -14.12 -4.75 11.73
N VAL A 554 -13.56 -5.85 12.21
CA VAL A 554 -12.15 -6.19 12.06
C VAL A 554 -11.91 -7.23 10.96
N GLU A 555 -12.96 -7.92 10.52
CA GLU A 555 -12.92 -8.93 9.46
C GLU A 555 -14.22 -8.91 8.65
N PHE A 556 -14.13 -9.16 7.35
CA PHE A 556 -15.29 -9.43 6.49
C PHE A 556 -14.91 -10.42 5.39
N ASP A 557 -15.65 -11.51 5.30
CA ASP A 557 -15.56 -12.51 4.24
C ASP A 557 -16.69 -12.28 3.22
N PRO A 558 -16.35 -11.84 1.99
CA PRO A 558 -17.33 -11.54 0.95
C PRO A 558 -18.02 -12.77 0.35
N ASP A 559 -17.42 -13.98 0.49
CA ASP A 559 -17.97 -15.22 -0.06
C ASP A 559 -18.98 -15.85 0.91
N THR A 560 -18.66 -15.87 2.21
CA THR A 560 -19.56 -16.39 3.24
C THR A 560 -20.50 -15.34 3.82
N ARG A 561 -20.36 -14.06 3.43
CA ARG A 561 -21.14 -12.94 3.95
C ARG A 561 -21.08 -12.83 5.47
N THR A 562 -19.90 -13.06 6.03
CA THR A 562 -19.68 -13.06 7.48
C THR A 562 -18.67 -11.97 7.85
N ALA A 563 -18.99 -11.13 8.81
CA ALA A 563 -18.11 -10.13 9.38
C ALA A 563 -17.81 -10.43 10.86
N ARG A 564 -16.70 -9.91 11.38
CA ARG A 564 -16.33 -10.01 12.79
C ARG A 564 -16.14 -8.62 13.37
N SER A 565 -16.74 -8.33 14.52
CA SER A 565 -16.50 -7.11 15.28
C SER A 565 -15.27 -7.22 16.18
N ALA A 566 -14.78 -6.10 16.71
CA ALA A 566 -13.58 -6.05 17.56
C ALA A 566 -13.70 -6.88 18.85
N ASP A 567 -14.93 -7.10 19.35
CA ASP A 567 -15.23 -7.96 20.49
C ASP A 567 -15.27 -9.46 20.15
N GLY A 568 -14.98 -9.82 18.90
CA GLY A 568 -14.90 -11.21 18.41
C GLY A 568 -16.23 -11.82 18.01
N LYS A 569 -17.35 -11.08 18.07
CA LYS A 569 -18.66 -11.58 17.62
C LYS A 569 -18.72 -11.65 16.10
N LEU A 570 -19.43 -12.67 15.61
CA LEU A 570 -19.69 -12.86 14.20
C LEU A 570 -21.03 -12.22 13.82
N TRP A 571 -21.05 -11.66 12.63
CA TRP A 571 -22.19 -10.99 12.03
C TRP A 571 -22.39 -11.55 10.63
N SER A 572 -23.63 -11.68 10.19
CA SER A 572 -23.92 -12.00 8.80
C SER A 572 -24.43 -10.74 8.11
N VAL A 573 -24.04 -10.63 6.84
CA VAL A 573 -24.12 -9.41 6.04
C VAL A 573 -25.01 -9.68 4.82
N GLY A 574 -26.21 -9.10 4.83
CA GLY A 574 -27.21 -9.22 3.80
C GLY A 574 -27.14 -8.16 2.71
N ASP A 575 -28.06 -8.32 1.77
CA ASP A 575 -28.33 -7.39 0.67
C ASP A 575 -29.40 -6.36 1.06
N PHE A 576 -29.38 -5.18 0.45
CA PHE A 576 -30.49 -4.22 0.49
C PHE A 576 -31.62 -4.68 -0.45
N SER A 577 -32.87 -4.58 0.00
CA SER A 577 -34.05 -4.91 -0.81
C SER A 577 -35.24 -4.00 -0.50
N GLN A 578 -36.22 -3.93 -1.41
CA GLN A 578 -37.38 -3.04 -1.32
C GLN A 578 -38.22 -3.24 -0.04
N ASP A 579 -38.27 -4.47 0.50
CA ASP A 579 -39.08 -4.85 1.66
C ASP A 579 -38.28 -4.93 2.97
N GLN A 580 -37.04 -4.43 2.99
CA GLN A 580 -36.18 -4.54 4.17
C GLN A 580 -36.57 -3.53 5.25
N THR A 581 -37.11 -4.02 6.37
CA THR A 581 -37.47 -3.20 7.54
C THR A 581 -36.34 -3.09 8.59
N HIS A 582 -35.20 -3.74 8.35
CA HIS A 582 -34.09 -3.84 9.31
C HIS A 582 -32.72 -3.71 8.62
N SER A 583 -31.68 -3.43 9.41
CA SER A 583 -30.28 -3.35 8.95
C SER A 583 -29.87 -4.65 8.25
N PRO A 584 -29.09 -4.59 7.15
CA PRO A 584 -28.55 -5.77 6.49
C PRO A 584 -27.42 -6.43 7.32
N LEU A 585 -27.08 -5.89 8.49
CA LEU A 585 -26.11 -6.48 9.40
C LEU A 585 -26.84 -7.10 10.60
N TRP A 586 -26.69 -8.41 10.80
CA TRP A 586 -27.32 -9.12 11.91
C TRP A 586 -26.32 -10.03 12.67
N PRO A 587 -26.42 -10.11 14.00
CA PRO A 587 -25.51 -10.93 14.79
C PRO A 587 -25.78 -12.41 14.51
N LEU A 588 -24.71 -13.19 14.29
CA LEU A 588 -24.75 -14.65 14.23
C LEU A 588 -24.79 -15.19 15.67
N GLU A 589 -25.88 -14.97 16.38
CA GLU A 589 -26.20 -15.75 17.58
C GLU A 589 -26.74 -17.11 17.13
N GLY A 590 -26.31 -18.19 17.79
CA GLY A 590 -26.44 -19.59 17.36
C GLY A 590 -27.86 -20.13 17.15
N GLY A 591 -28.62 -19.59 16.19
CA GLY A 591 -29.99 -20.00 15.91
C GLY A 591 -30.68 -19.38 14.69
N GLN A 592 -30.07 -18.48 13.90
CA GLN A 592 -30.66 -17.99 12.64
C GLN A 592 -30.14 -18.80 11.43
N PRO A 593 -31.01 -19.34 10.55
CA PRO A 593 -30.57 -20.18 9.44
C PRO A 593 -29.87 -19.36 8.35
N LEU A 594 -28.68 -19.79 7.94
CA LEU A 594 -28.15 -19.52 6.60
C LEU A 594 -29.20 -20.03 5.60
N GLN A 595 -29.73 -19.19 4.70
CA GLN A 595 -30.49 -19.71 3.57
C GLN A 595 -29.51 -20.43 2.62
N PRO A 596 -29.56 -21.76 2.48
CA PRO A 596 -28.62 -22.48 1.63
C PRO A 596 -29.30 -22.82 0.31
N LYS A 597 -28.74 -22.36 -0.81
CA LYS A 597 -28.89 -23.13 -2.05
C LYS A 597 -28.08 -24.42 -1.89
N HIS A 598 -28.79 -25.52 -1.65
CA HIS A 598 -28.40 -26.92 -1.81
C HIS A 598 -26.90 -27.27 -1.87
N LEU A 599 -26.23 -27.38 -0.72
CA LEU A 599 -24.98 -28.14 -0.59
C LEU A 599 -24.93 -28.85 0.79
N PRO A 600 -24.41 -30.10 0.88
CA PRO A 600 -24.29 -30.81 2.14
C PRO A 600 -23.29 -30.12 3.07
N GLY A 601 -23.78 -29.45 4.10
CA GLY A 601 -22.94 -28.80 5.10
C GLY A 601 -22.19 -29.80 5.98
N PHE A 602 -21.02 -29.39 6.46
CA PHE A 602 -20.22 -30.11 7.45
C PHE A 602 -19.98 -29.20 8.64
N GLU A 603 -19.96 -29.76 9.84
CA GLU A 603 -19.67 -28.99 11.07
C GLU A 603 -18.65 -29.70 11.96
N ILE A 604 -17.91 -28.92 12.75
CA ILE A 604 -17.04 -29.44 13.81
C ILE A 604 -17.87 -29.49 15.09
N GLY A 605 -18.09 -30.69 15.62
CA GLY A 605 -18.69 -30.88 16.93
C GLY A 605 -17.79 -30.37 18.05
N VAL A 606 -18.39 -30.13 19.22
CA VAL A 606 -17.65 -29.67 20.43
C VAL A 606 -16.54 -30.64 20.89
N ASP A 607 -16.58 -31.89 20.42
CA ASP A 607 -15.56 -32.90 20.64
C ASP A 607 -14.40 -32.85 19.64
N GLY A 608 -14.44 -31.91 18.68
CA GLY A 608 -13.47 -31.73 17.61
C GLY A 608 -13.61 -32.73 16.46
N ARG A 609 -14.70 -33.50 16.40
CA ARG A 609 -15.03 -34.41 15.29
C ARG A 609 -15.87 -33.70 14.24
N VAL A 610 -15.72 -34.10 12.98
CA VAL A 610 -16.47 -33.49 11.88
C VAL A 610 -17.69 -34.34 11.57
N TYR A 611 -18.87 -33.73 11.56
CA TYR A 611 -20.15 -34.38 11.28
C TYR A 611 -20.70 -33.92 9.93
N ARG A 612 -21.24 -34.86 9.16
CA ARG A 612 -22.05 -34.52 7.99
C ARG A 612 -23.44 -34.10 8.46
N LEU A 613 -23.93 -32.95 7.99
CA LEU A 613 -25.28 -32.49 8.32
C LEU A 613 -26.32 -33.24 7.46
N VAL A 614 -27.36 -33.74 8.12
CA VAL A 614 -28.49 -34.43 7.49
C VAL A 614 -29.73 -33.54 7.64
N TYR A 615 -30.37 -33.25 6.51
CA TYR A 615 -31.62 -32.49 6.43
C TYR A 615 -32.77 -33.48 6.23
N PRO A 616 -33.49 -33.88 7.30
CA PRO A 616 -34.68 -34.71 7.14
C PRO A 616 -35.75 -33.91 6.40
N GLU A 617 -36.41 -34.52 5.42
CA GLU A 617 -37.50 -33.89 4.68
C GLU A 617 -38.83 -34.06 5.44
N ASP A 618 -39.66 -33.02 5.40
CA ASP A 618 -41.05 -33.07 5.84
C ASP A 618 -41.84 -33.99 4.89
N PRO A 619 -42.44 -35.09 5.41
CA PRO A 619 -43.12 -36.07 4.58
C PRO A 619 -44.34 -35.53 3.82
N GLN A 620 -44.89 -34.37 4.19
CA GLN A 620 -46.03 -33.77 3.50
C GLN A 620 -45.64 -32.76 2.43
N THR A 621 -44.52 -32.05 2.63
CA THR A 621 -44.13 -30.93 1.75
C THR A 621 -42.88 -31.25 0.91
N GLY A 622 -42.15 -32.30 1.25
CA GLY A 622 -40.87 -32.64 0.62
C GLY A 622 -39.77 -31.60 0.88
N LEU A 623 -40.01 -30.66 1.82
CA LEU A 623 -39.08 -29.59 2.13
C LEU A 623 -38.20 -29.98 3.32
N PRO A 624 -36.92 -29.55 3.35
CA PRO A 624 -36.02 -29.86 4.45
C PRO A 624 -36.49 -29.22 5.76
N ILE A 625 -36.57 -30.02 6.82
CA ILE A 625 -36.82 -29.57 8.18
C ILE A 625 -35.52 -28.97 8.74
N SER A 626 -35.61 -27.74 9.26
CA SER A 626 -34.51 -27.03 9.91
C SER A 626 -34.75 -26.96 11.42
N PRO A 627 -33.71 -27.08 12.28
CA PRO A 627 -32.28 -27.19 11.95
C PRO A 627 -31.86 -28.59 11.45
N PRO A 628 -30.75 -28.71 10.68
CA PRO A 628 -30.20 -30.00 10.32
C PRO A 628 -29.77 -30.80 11.55
N SER A 629 -29.80 -32.12 11.42
CA SER A 629 -29.31 -33.06 12.43
C SER A 629 -27.89 -33.55 12.12
N ARG A 630 -27.09 -33.86 13.14
CA ARG A 630 -25.78 -34.49 12.96
C ARG A 630 -25.96 -35.91 12.43
N GLY A 631 -25.43 -36.17 11.24
CA GLY A 631 -25.26 -37.51 10.70
C GLY A 631 -23.99 -38.19 11.26
N GLU A 632 -23.45 -39.11 10.47
CA GLU A 632 -22.24 -39.86 10.84
C GLU A 632 -20.99 -38.95 10.89
N ALA A 633 -20.10 -39.24 11.83
CA ALA A 633 -18.83 -38.53 11.98
C ALA A 633 -17.81 -39.02 10.94
N LEU A 634 -17.11 -38.09 10.28
CA LEU A 634 -16.00 -38.39 9.40
C LEU A 634 -14.81 -38.93 10.20
N SER A 635 -14.20 -39.99 9.69
CA SER A 635 -12.99 -40.58 10.26
C SER A 635 -11.78 -39.76 9.86
N LEU A 636 -11.33 -38.87 10.76
CA LEU A 636 -10.12 -38.07 10.60
C LEU A 636 -8.99 -38.56 11.53
N PRO A 637 -7.71 -38.35 11.17
CA PRO A 637 -6.57 -38.82 11.98
C PRO A 637 -6.51 -38.17 13.36
N THR A 638 -6.86 -36.88 13.44
CA THR A 638 -6.95 -36.12 14.70
C THR A 638 -8.11 -35.10 14.63
N ARG A 639 -8.28 -34.28 15.68
CA ARG A 639 -9.41 -33.32 15.78
C ARG A 639 -9.27 -32.21 14.74
N ALA A 640 -10.38 -31.84 14.10
CA ALA A 640 -10.42 -30.70 13.20
C ALA A 640 -10.57 -29.40 14.00
N ARG A 641 -9.80 -28.37 13.62
CA ARG A 641 -9.93 -26.99 14.11
C ARG A 641 -10.66 -26.10 13.12
N GLN A 642 -10.57 -26.42 11.82
CA GLN A 642 -11.19 -25.65 10.75
C GLN A 642 -11.48 -26.55 9.54
N LEU A 643 -12.53 -26.20 8.78
CA LEU A 643 -12.94 -26.87 7.54
C LEU A 643 -12.82 -25.90 6.36
N SER A 644 -12.67 -26.41 5.13
CA SER A 644 -12.78 -25.59 3.91
C SER A 644 -14.22 -25.08 3.72
N SER A 645 -14.37 -23.86 3.21
CA SER A 645 -15.61 -23.06 3.28
C SER A 645 -16.53 -23.12 2.04
N ASP A 646 -16.47 -24.18 1.24
CA ASP A 646 -17.20 -24.31 -0.04
C ASP A 646 -18.46 -25.18 0.01
N GLY A 647 -18.86 -25.64 1.20
CA GLY A 647 -20.00 -26.58 1.35
C GLY A 647 -19.73 -27.97 0.75
N ARG A 648 -18.48 -28.30 0.40
CA ARG A 648 -18.08 -29.60 -0.17
C ARG A 648 -16.97 -30.32 0.60
N LEU A 649 -16.44 -29.70 1.66
CA LEU A 649 -15.36 -30.22 2.52
C LEU A 649 -14.19 -30.83 1.73
N THR A 650 -13.39 -29.94 1.16
CA THR A 650 -12.20 -30.23 0.36
C THR A 650 -10.98 -30.55 1.25
N TYR A 651 -10.82 -29.86 2.38
CA TYR A 651 -9.79 -30.17 3.39
C TYR A 651 -10.21 -29.79 4.82
N ALA A 652 -9.55 -30.39 5.81
CA ALA A 652 -9.67 -30.04 7.22
C ALA A 652 -8.29 -29.66 7.81
N LEU A 653 -8.21 -28.53 8.50
CA LEU A 653 -7.03 -28.18 9.31
C LEU A 653 -7.15 -28.88 10.67
N LEU A 654 -6.18 -29.73 10.96
CA LEU A 654 -6.15 -30.54 12.16
C LEU A 654 -5.53 -29.76 13.33
N SER A 655 -5.84 -30.18 14.56
CA SER A 655 -5.38 -29.53 15.79
C SER A 655 -3.86 -29.56 15.98
N ASN A 656 -3.17 -30.46 15.27
CA ASN A 656 -1.71 -30.56 15.25
C ASN A 656 -1.05 -29.67 14.17
N GLY A 657 -1.84 -28.87 13.44
CA GLY A 657 -1.36 -27.97 12.38
C GLY A 657 -1.23 -28.62 11.00
N GLU A 658 -1.53 -29.91 10.87
CA GLU A 658 -1.53 -30.61 9.57
C GLU A 658 -2.82 -30.36 8.79
N VAL A 659 -2.75 -30.41 7.46
CA VAL A 659 -3.91 -30.27 6.57
C VAL A 659 -4.26 -31.65 6.01
N TYR A 660 -5.49 -32.10 6.28
CA TYR A 660 -6.01 -33.38 5.79
C TYR A 660 -6.94 -33.15 4.59
N VAL A 661 -6.53 -33.63 3.41
CA VAL A 661 -7.27 -33.44 2.15
C VAL A 661 -8.19 -34.63 1.91
N LEU A 662 -9.49 -34.35 1.73
CA LEU A 662 -10.53 -35.38 1.68
C LEU A 662 -10.94 -35.75 0.25
N ASN A 663 -10.66 -34.90 -0.74
CA ASN A 663 -11.03 -35.16 -2.14
C ASN A 663 -9.96 -34.64 -3.13
N PRO A 664 -8.97 -35.46 -3.52
CA PRO A 664 -7.85 -35.01 -4.34
C PRO A 664 -8.20 -34.77 -5.83
N GLU A 665 -9.33 -35.28 -6.32
CA GLU A 665 -9.68 -35.24 -7.76
C GLU A 665 -10.36 -33.93 -8.21
N ILE A 666 -10.91 -33.13 -7.29
CA ILE A 666 -11.54 -31.83 -7.60
C ILE A 666 -10.47 -30.74 -7.89
N ILE A 667 -9.20 -31.03 -7.63
CA ILE A 667 -8.06 -30.10 -7.75
C ILE A 667 -7.64 -29.90 -9.23
N VAL A 668 -8.23 -30.65 -10.18
CA VAL A 668 -7.82 -30.67 -11.60
C VAL A 668 -9.02 -30.51 -12.56
N ALA A 669 -9.68 -29.34 -12.61
CA ALA A 669 -10.46 -28.95 -13.79
C ALA A 669 -10.85 -27.46 -13.77
N GLU A 670 -10.29 -26.69 -14.70
CA GLU A 670 -10.81 -25.39 -15.13
C GLU A 670 -12.15 -25.55 -15.88
N MET A 671 -12.94 -24.48 -15.85
CA MET A 671 -14.05 -24.11 -16.76
C MET A 671 -14.61 -25.23 -17.66
N GLY A 672 -15.74 -25.80 -17.23
CA GLY A 672 -16.66 -26.53 -18.10
C GLY A 672 -18.05 -26.59 -17.51
N PHE A 673 -19.05 -26.06 -18.22
CA PHE A 673 -20.44 -26.41 -17.99
C PHE A 673 -20.59 -27.91 -18.23
N PHE A 674 -21.00 -28.67 -17.22
CA PHE A 674 -21.43 -30.05 -17.41
C PHE A 674 -22.91 -30.19 -17.01
N PRO A 675 -23.77 -30.72 -17.91
CA PRO A 675 -25.07 -31.21 -17.53
C PRO A 675 -24.87 -32.47 -16.67
N ILE A 676 -25.59 -32.56 -15.57
CA ILE A 676 -25.63 -33.77 -14.76
C ILE A 676 -26.57 -34.74 -15.48
N GLU A 677 -26.00 -35.67 -16.26
CA GLU A 677 -26.71 -36.89 -16.65
C GLU A 677 -26.15 -38.08 -15.89
N GLY A 678 -27.05 -38.79 -15.21
CA GLY A 678 -26.82 -40.13 -14.69
C GLY A 678 -26.94 -40.25 -13.17
N LEU A 679 -28.19 -40.32 -12.69
CA LEU A 679 -28.75 -41.45 -11.91
C LEU A 679 -30.27 -41.20 -11.76
N PRO A 680 -31.10 -42.25 -11.60
CA PRO A 680 -32.46 -42.39 -12.15
C PRO A 680 -33.48 -41.31 -11.82
#